data_AF-A0A519HMJ4-F1
#
_entry.id   AF-A0A519HMJ4-F1
#
_cell.length_a   1.000
_cell.length_b   1.000
_cell.length_c   1.000
_cell.angle_alpha   90.00
_cell.angle_beta   90.00
_cell.angle_gamma   90.00
#
_symmetry.space_group_name_H-M   'P 1'
#
loop_
_entity.id
_entity.type
_entity.pdbx_description
1 polymer ?
#
loop_
_entity_poly.entity_id
_entity_poly.type
_entity_poly.pdbx_seq_one_letter_code
_entity_poly.pdbx_strand_id
1 'polypeptide(L)'
;MVRYSRTIVATASRSQAGRLSNDGRRETHPPGGRDMVRWMTGLAAAAAALAMWTTAAAEPGERLSAFRSEAEFRAYLAAHGPQDPPPVCPPDQPDCEKDSSVDDVVITASRAAAAPSIANNQEAGVDEGDIVKMRGDTLIILRRGRLFTLDTAGDGLRAVDSINAFPPGLSPDQTDGDWYDEMLVADDWVVVIGYSYERGGTEINRFRLDRRGRIRFVDSHHLSSEDYYSSRNYASRLVGGQLVVYSPIEVYSADQTLAGVPELIRWRGGGQGAGQTLVRPQDIYRAPPAPDGSDGVEALHAVIRCDLTRPRLTCRATAILGPSSRTFYVGPDATYVWMTGGTYGGRDTLTHAFVYRVPLDGSRPTAARVLGAPTDQFSFAEDKAAGLLRVLVRSDGGGDAMWRPEFSEGSVALLTLPLSRFGDGVAAPEAGDYRMLGAIPDNAWRFVNRFTDAHVLYSVSGLAWEFDDDEGQALLDVVPLAGGAPTRYLLAGQVERIEPVGADALVVSRGADRVFFRTVNLAVDARRLWSQGPNITNTYVMQGANGAETRSHAFFYRPDPDSPDGERGVMGLPVVRGVDQDNGLFDAAADMAFLRRRDDRVVPIGQLASNASGQADDGCQVSCVDWYGDARPIFVGDRIFALLGYELVEGAEIKGQITERRRVSFAPPPAPSRRD
;
A
#
# COMPACT_ATOMS: atom_id res chain seq x y z
N MET A 1 -17.79 -28.45 -20.80
CA MET A 1 -19.16 -28.55 -21.36
C MET A 1 -20.06 -29.32 -20.39
N VAL A 2 -20.72 -28.63 -19.45
CA VAL A 2 -21.87 -29.13 -18.67
C VAL A 2 -22.82 -27.94 -18.51
N ARG A 3 -24.13 -28.13 -18.69
CA ARG A 3 -25.14 -27.07 -18.52
C ARG A 3 -25.96 -27.31 -17.25
N TYR A 4 -26.10 -26.28 -16.42
CA TYR A 4 -27.12 -26.24 -15.38
C TYR A 4 -28.12 -25.11 -15.66
N SER A 5 -29.25 -25.47 -16.26
CA SER A 5 -30.40 -24.56 -16.40
C SER A 5 -31.24 -24.60 -15.13
N ARG A 6 -31.46 -23.45 -14.47
CA ARG A 6 -32.49 -23.30 -13.42
C ARG A 6 -33.47 -22.18 -13.79
N THR A 7 -34.55 -22.58 -14.46
CA THR A 7 -35.72 -21.72 -14.65
C THR A 7 -36.43 -21.50 -13.30
N ILE A 8 -36.60 -20.25 -12.89
CA ILE A 8 -37.52 -19.88 -11.80
C ILE A 8 -38.62 -19.00 -12.38
N VAL A 9 -39.87 -19.31 -12.03
CA VAL A 9 -41.06 -18.69 -12.61
C VAL A 9 -41.42 -17.43 -11.85
N ALA A 10 -41.59 -16.31 -12.57
CA ALA A 10 -42.08 -15.07 -11.99
C ALA A 10 -43.59 -15.14 -11.73
N THR A 11 -44.01 -14.85 -10.49
CA THR A 11 -45.41 -14.68 -10.10
C THR A 11 -45.64 -13.31 -9.46
N ALA A 12 -46.04 -12.35 -10.30
CA ALA A 12 -46.49 -11.04 -9.82
C ALA A 12 -47.95 -11.12 -9.31
N SER A 13 -48.22 -10.50 -8.15
CA SER A 13 -49.58 -10.13 -7.75
C SER A 13 -49.60 -8.67 -7.26
N ARG A 14 -50.78 -8.04 -7.25
CA ARG A 14 -50.91 -6.57 -7.16
C ARG A 14 -51.53 -6.11 -5.85
N SER A 15 -51.12 -4.91 -5.46
CA SER A 15 -51.93 -3.85 -4.81
C SER A 15 -52.54 -4.11 -3.43
N GLN A 16 -52.37 -3.13 -2.54
CA GLN A 16 -53.44 -2.14 -2.32
C GLN A 16 -52.84 -0.77 -1.93
N ALA A 17 -53.66 0.28 -1.96
CA ALA A 17 -53.24 1.65 -1.73
C ALA A 17 -53.85 2.22 -0.43
N GLY A 18 -53.02 2.87 0.39
CA GLY A 18 -53.43 3.77 1.47
C GLY A 18 -53.09 5.22 1.10
N ARG A 19 -53.92 6.19 1.46
CA ARG A 19 -53.81 7.59 1.00
C ARG A 19 -54.26 8.56 2.10
N LEU A 20 -53.65 9.75 2.14
CA LEU A 20 -53.97 10.87 3.05
C LEU A 20 -53.53 10.60 4.51
N SER A 21 -53.16 11.60 5.31
CA SER A 21 -53.50 13.03 5.29
C SER A 21 -52.28 13.99 5.34
N ASN A 22 -52.56 15.30 5.39
CA ASN A 22 -51.57 16.38 5.30
C ASN A 22 -52.06 17.60 6.11
N ASP A 23 -51.48 17.84 7.29
CA ASP A 23 -51.60 19.06 8.10
C ASP A 23 -50.46 19.07 9.15
N GLY A 24 -49.88 20.18 9.60
CA GLY A 24 -50.16 21.57 9.26
C GLY A 24 -49.01 22.51 9.66
N ARG A 25 -49.00 23.75 9.15
CA ARG A 25 -47.97 24.76 9.46
C ARG A 25 -48.13 25.34 10.87
N ARG A 26 -47.02 25.75 11.49
CA ARG A 26 -46.97 26.93 12.37
C ARG A 26 -45.56 27.50 12.55
N GLU A 27 -45.35 28.69 12.01
CA GLU A 27 -44.25 29.59 12.38
C GLU A 27 -44.70 30.49 13.55
N THR A 28 -43.78 30.93 14.39
CA THR A 28 -43.93 32.16 15.21
C THR A 28 -42.56 32.75 15.53
N HIS A 29 -42.44 34.08 15.47
CA HIS A 29 -41.21 34.84 15.73
C HIS A 29 -41.08 35.30 17.20
N PRO A 30 -39.87 35.71 17.64
CA PRO A 30 -39.58 36.07 19.04
C PRO A 30 -39.68 37.58 19.35
N PRO A 31 -39.77 37.94 20.64
CA PRO A 31 -39.24 39.18 21.22
C PRO A 31 -37.98 38.90 22.08
N GLY A 32 -37.17 39.90 22.49
CA GLY A 32 -37.36 41.35 22.28
C GLY A 32 -36.35 42.30 22.96
N GLY A 33 -35.38 41.81 23.74
CA GLY A 33 -34.19 42.58 24.19
C GLY A 33 -34.36 43.62 25.32
N ARG A 34 -33.21 44.17 25.76
CA ARG A 34 -32.98 45.16 26.85
C ARG A 34 -33.22 44.59 28.27
N ASP A 35 -32.30 44.74 29.22
CA ASP A 35 -31.69 46.01 29.66
C ASP A 35 -30.15 46.04 29.80
N MET A 36 -29.61 47.19 30.23
CA MET A 36 -28.20 47.60 30.23
C MET A 36 -27.87 48.41 31.50
N VAL A 37 -26.57 48.63 31.81
CA VAL A 37 -26.04 49.50 32.91
C VAL A 37 -26.20 48.84 34.30
N ARG A 38 -25.24 48.74 35.24
CA ARG A 38 -23.87 49.25 35.55
C ARG A 38 -23.22 48.18 36.49
N TRP A 39 -21.92 48.07 36.82
CA TRP A 39 -20.80 49.01 37.08
C TRP A 39 -19.44 48.28 36.92
N MET A 40 -18.31 49.01 36.92
CA MET A 40 -16.95 48.46 36.99
C MET A 40 -16.39 48.45 38.42
N THR A 41 -15.82 47.32 38.88
CA THR A 41 -14.71 47.19 39.85
C THR A 41 -14.24 45.73 39.89
N GLY A 42 -12.94 45.42 39.79
CA GLY A 42 -12.47 44.02 39.90
C GLY A 42 -11.09 43.64 39.33
N LEU A 43 -10.27 44.59 38.86
CA LEU A 43 -8.94 44.32 38.29
C LEU A 43 -7.89 43.96 39.37
N ALA A 44 -8.02 42.77 39.97
CA ALA A 44 -7.11 42.27 41.02
C ALA A 44 -6.92 40.73 41.08
N ALA A 45 -7.54 39.95 40.18
CA ALA A 45 -7.58 38.48 40.26
C ALA A 45 -7.03 37.73 39.02
N ALA A 46 -6.53 38.43 38.00
CA ALA A 46 -6.13 37.82 36.72
C ALA A 46 -4.64 37.44 36.59
N ALA A 47 -3.82 37.69 37.63
CA ALA A 47 -2.35 37.50 37.57
C ALA A 47 -1.85 36.17 38.15
N ALA A 48 -2.73 35.32 38.68
CA ALA A 48 -2.38 34.03 39.32
C ALA A 48 -2.89 32.79 38.55
N ALA A 49 -3.52 32.99 37.38
CA ALA A 49 -4.05 31.90 36.54
C ALA A 49 -3.16 31.58 35.31
N LEU A 50 -2.04 32.30 35.14
CA LEU A 50 -1.11 32.20 34.00
C LEU A 50 0.18 31.45 34.38
N ALA A 51 0.05 30.37 35.15
CA ALA A 51 1.18 29.53 35.60
C ALA A 51 0.88 28.02 35.67
N MET A 52 -0.28 27.56 35.17
CA MET A 52 -0.66 26.14 35.11
C MET A 52 -1.28 25.77 33.75
N TRP A 53 -0.56 26.10 32.68
CA TRP A 53 -0.62 25.32 31.43
C TRP A 53 0.64 24.45 31.34
N THR A 54 0.90 23.68 32.39
CA THR A 54 1.64 22.43 32.22
C THR A 54 0.84 21.60 31.23
N THR A 55 1.41 21.33 30.05
CA THR A 55 0.91 20.26 29.19
C THR A 55 1.00 18.97 29.99
N ALA A 56 -0.14 18.53 30.54
CA ALA A 56 -0.25 17.17 31.02
C ALA A 56 -0.03 16.28 29.80
N ALA A 57 1.16 15.66 29.72
CA ALA A 57 1.34 14.52 28.85
C ALA A 57 0.23 13.53 29.24
N ALA A 58 -0.54 13.07 28.25
CA ALA A 58 -1.66 12.19 28.53
C ALA A 58 -1.16 11.01 29.35
N GLU A 59 -1.77 10.80 30.54
CA GLU A 59 -1.54 9.62 31.36
C GLU A 59 -1.66 8.40 30.42
N PRO A 60 -0.59 7.60 30.26
CA PRO A 60 -0.60 6.56 29.25
C PRO A 60 -1.65 5.52 29.63
N GLY A 61 -2.70 5.42 28.82
CA GLY A 61 -3.68 4.35 28.92
C GLY A 61 -2.98 2.99 28.99
N GLU A 62 -3.56 2.06 29.75
CA GLU A 62 -2.89 0.81 30.11
C GLU A 62 -2.35 0.12 28.85
N ARG A 63 -1.03 0.01 28.74
CA ARG A 63 -0.40 -0.57 27.55
C ARG A 63 -0.51 -2.08 27.58
N LEU A 64 -0.55 -2.68 26.39
CA LEU A 64 -0.68 -4.13 26.21
C LEU A 64 0.31 -4.92 27.09
N SER A 65 -0.19 -6.03 27.63
CA SER A 65 0.61 -6.95 28.44
C SER A 65 1.18 -8.08 27.59
N ALA A 66 2.51 -8.18 27.57
CA ALA A 66 3.20 -9.36 27.06
C ALA A 66 3.04 -10.56 28.02
N PHE A 67 3.39 -11.76 27.57
CA PHE A 67 3.45 -12.92 28.45
C PHE A 67 4.66 -12.85 29.38
N ARG A 68 4.50 -13.17 30.66
CA ARG A 68 5.64 -13.16 31.61
C ARG A 68 6.57 -14.35 31.42
N SER A 69 6.05 -15.48 30.94
CA SER A 69 6.79 -16.72 30.71
C SER A 69 6.21 -17.54 29.56
N GLU A 70 7.01 -18.48 29.07
CA GLU A 70 6.59 -19.50 28.10
C GLU A 70 5.42 -20.35 28.62
N ALA A 71 5.39 -20.66 29.92
CA ALA A 71 4.28 -21.36 30.55
C ALA A 71 2.97 -20.56 30.52
N GLU A 72 3.02 -19.23 30.61
CA GLU A 72 1.84 -18.38 30.46
C GLU A 72 1.35 -18.35 29.00
N PHE A 73 2.27 -18.28 28.04
CA PHE A 73 1.97 -18.35 26.60
C PHE A 73 1.33 -19.69 26.21
N ARG A 74 1.94 -20.81 26.64
CA ARG A 74 1.43 -22.17 26.41
C ARG A 74 0.02 -22.37 27.00
N ALA A 75 -0.20 -21.91 28.24
CA ALA A 75 -1.50 -21.99 28.88
C ALA A 75 -2.56 -21.10 28.20
N TYR A 76 -2.15 -19.97 27.62
CA TYR A 76 -3.05 -19.09 26.87
C TYR A 76 -3.46 -19.71 25.52
N LEU A 77 -2.52 -20.20 24.72
CA LEU A 77 -2.84 -20.85 23.45
C LEU A 77 -3.64 -22.13 23.63
N ALA A 78 -3.38 -22.93 24.67
CA ALA A 78 -4.21 -24.09 25.01
C ALA A 78 -5.68 -23.76 25.36
N ALA A 79 -6.00 -22.48 25.60
CA ALA A 79 -7.34 -22.01 25.95
C ALA A 79 -7.99 -21.08 24.90
N HIS A 80 -7.21 -20.50 23.97
CA HIS A 80 -7.70 -19.48 23.00
C HIS A 80 -7.19 -19.68 21.56
N GLY A 81 -6.24 -20.60 21.34
CA GLY A 81 -5.80 -21.00 19.99
C GLY A 81 -6.78 -21.97 19.32
N PRO A 82 -6.56 -22.29 18.03
CA PRO A 82 -7.44 -23.18 17.27
C PRO A 82 -7.52 -24.57 17.92
N GLN A 83 -8.75 -25.04 18.11
CA GLN A 83 -9.03 -26.31 18.80
C GLN A 83 -8.81 -27.53 17.90
N ASP A 84 -9.17 -27.41 16.63
CA ASP A 84 -8.73 -28.28 15.55
C ASP A 84 -7.82 -27.44 14.63
N PRO A 85 -6.53 -27.80 14.43
CA PRO A 85 -5.74 -27.20 13.38
C PRO A 85 -6.31 -27.60 12.01
N PRO A 86 -6.24 -26.74 10.97
CA PRO A 86 -6.60 -27.15 9.62
C PRO A 86 -5.73 -28.37 9.21
N PRO A 87 -6.27 -29.32 8.42
CA PRO A 87 -5.50 -30.47 8.00
C PRO A 87 -4.29 -30.01 7.17
N VAL A 88 -3.10 -30.26 7.68
CA VAL A 88 -1.83 -29.98 6.98
C VAL A 88 -1.89 -30.65 5.61
N CYS A 89 -1.92 -29.87 4.53
CA CYS A 89 -1.90 -30.39 3.16
C CYS A 89 -0.67 -31.31 3.02
N PRO A 90 -0.84 -32.61 2.71
CA PRO A 90 0.30 -33.47 2.43
C PRO A 90 1.03 -32.93 1.21
N PRO A 91 2.39 -33.00 1.15
CA PRO A 91 3.15 -32.57 -0.02
C PRO A 91 2.83 -33.39 -1.30
N ASP A 92 2.00 -34.43 -1.17
CA ASP A 92 1.58 -35.34 -2.23
C ASP A 92 0.22 -34.94 -2.89
N GLN A 93 -0.44 -33.84 -2.47
CA GLN A 93 -1.82 -33.50 -2.91
C GLN A 93 -1.91 -32.22 -3.78
N PRO A 94 -1.99 -32.33 -5.13
CA PRO A 94 -2.10 -31.20 -6.06
C PRO A 94 -3.52 -30.57 -6.14
N ASP A 95 -4.37 -30.84 -5.16
CA ASP A 95 -5.72 -30.26 -5.05
C ASP A 95 -5.81 -29.16 -3.96
N CYS A 96 -4.73 -28.89 -3.22
CA CYS A 96 -4.62 -27.66 -2.42
C CYS A 96 -4.29 -26.41 -3.28
N GLU A 97 -3.80 -26.59 -4.53
CA GLU A 97 -3.42 -25.50 -5.45
C GLU A 97 -4.53 -25.16 -6.47
N LYS A 98 -5.66 -24.58 -6.02
CA LYS A 98 -6.75 -24.12 -6.92
C LYS A 98 -7.41 -22.80 -6.47
N ASP A 99 -6.64 -21.72 -6.53
CA ASP A 99 -7.03 -20.44 -7.18
C ASP A 99 -5.84 -19.47 -7.15
N SER A 100 -5.04 -19.48 -8.21
CA SER A 100 -3.81 -18.67 -8.34
C SER A 100 -3.63 -18.12 -9.76
N SER A 101 -4.47 -17.13 -10.11
CA SER A 101 -4.29 -16.31 -11.32
C SER A 101 -4.74 -14.85 -11.08
N VAL A 102 -3.76 -13.97 -10.77
CA VAL A 102 -3.54 -12.56 -11.23
C VAL A 102 -4.74 -11.79 -11.85
N ASP A 103 -5.12 -10.52 -11.54
CA ASP A 103 -4.43 -9.22 -11.19
C ASP A 103 -5.47 -8.16 -10.60
N ASP A 104 -5.24 -6.90 -10.11
CA ASP A 104 -4.14 -6.07 -9.51
C ASP A 104 -4.70 -4.56 -9.28
N VAL A 105 -3.95 -3.48 -8.95
CA VAL A 105 -4.24 -2.48 -7.82
C VAL A 105 -4.24 -0.90 -8.11
N VAL A 106 -4.47 0.07 -7.14
CA VAL A 106 -3.61 1.31 -6.75
C VAL A 106 -4.15 2.73 -6.24
N ILE A 107 -3.67 3.45 -5.16
CA ILE A 107 -2.53 4.43 -4.81
C ILE A 107 -2.44 5.84 -5.54
N THR A 108 -1.82 7.01 -5.15
CA THR A 108 -0.93 7.53 -4.02
C THR A 108 -1.21 8.90 -3.26
N ALA A 109 -0.24 9.82 -3.06
CA ALA A 109 0.12 10.35 -1.71
C ALA A 109 0.44 11.86 -1.50
N SER A 110 0.60 12.25 -0.22
CA SER A 110 1.01 13.59 0.25
C SER A 110 1.67 13.56 1.67
N ARG A 111 2.50 14.52 2.16
CA ARG A 111 3.49 15.44 1.52
C ARG A 111 4.37 16.22 2.54
N ALA A 112 5.56 15.72 2.93
CA ALA A 112 6.58 16.50 3.69
C ALA A 112 8.03 16.13 3.30
N ALA A 113 9.02 16.97 3.63
CA ALA A 113 10.32 16.99 2.95
C ALA A 113 11.44 16.11 3.56
N ALA A 114 12.02 15.26 2.72
CA ALA A 114 13.33 14.63 2.88
C ALA A 114 14.16 14.82 1.58
N ALA A 115 15.20 14.01 1.36
CA ALA A 115 15.89 13.97 0.06
C ALA A 115 14.91 13.67 -1.09
N PRO A 116 15.16 14.15 -2.34
CA PRO A 116 14.22 13.98 -3.44
C PRO A 116 13.98 12.50 -3.77
N SER A 117 12.82 11.98 -3.36
CA SER A 117 12.38 10.65 -3.78
C SER A 117 11.97 10.68 -5.24
N ILE A 118 12.43 9.69 -5.99
CA ILE A 118 11.95 9.35 -7.33
C ILE A 118 10.78 8.35 -7.29
N ALA A 119 10.47 7.81 -6.10
CA ALA A 119 9.43 6.82 -5.88
C ALA A 119 8.18 7.47 -5.24
N ASN A 120 7.04 6.94 -5.63
CA ASN A 120 5.71 7.49 -5.37
C ASN A 120 5.17 6.94 -4.03
N ASN A 121 5.81 7.34 -2.93
CA ASN A 121 5.68 6.73 -1.60
C ASN A 121 4.38 7.13 -0.87
N GLN A 122 3.82 6.23 -0.05
CA GLN A 122 2.61 6.51 0.74
C GLN A 122 2.77 7.65 1.75
N GLU A 123 3.84 7.64 2.55
CA GLU A 123 4.00 8.51 3.72
C GLU A 123 5.27 9.37 3.66
N ALA A 124 5.19 10.56 4.24
CA ALA A 124 6.32 11.47 4.26
C ALA A 124 7.38 11.06 5.29
N GLY A 125 8.59 10.74 4.81
CA GLY A 125 9.70 10.26 5.65
C GLY A 125 9.72 8.75 5.86
N VAL A 126 8.83 8.01 5.20
CA VAL A 126 8.86 6.55 5.06
C VAL A 126 9.20 6.25 3.60
N ASP A 127 10.26 5.47 3.36
CA ASP A 127 10.55 4.93 2.02
C ASP A 127 10.01 3.50 1.89
N GLU A 128 9.55 3.14 0.69
CA GLU A 128 8.95 1.82 0.39
C GLU A 128 9.88 1.04 -0.55
N GLY A 129 9.78 -0.29 -0.65
CA GLY A 129 10.61 -1.05 -1.58
C GLY A 129 10.37 -0.63 -3.04
N ASP A 130 11.42 -0.55 -3.87
CA ASP A 130 11.23 -0.35 -5.32
C ASP A 130 12.34 -0.98 -6.16
N ILE A 131 12.04 -1.25 -7.43
CA ILE A 131 13.02 -1.69 -8.44
C ILE A 131 13.94 -0.55 -8.91
N VAL A 132 13.66 0.71 -8.57
CA VAL A 132 14.57 1.85 -8.83
C VAL A 132 14.71 2.73 -7.60
N LYS A 133 15.96 3.02 -7.20
CA LYS A 133 16.28 4.00 -6.16
C LYS A 133 17.40 4.93 -6.62
N MET A 134 17.54 6.07 -5.94
CA MET A 134 18.54 7.10 -6.27
C MET A 134 19.39 7.44 -5.05
N ARG A 135 20.70 7.60 -5.27
CA ARG A 135 21.65 8.16 -4.31
C ARG A 135 22.46 9.26 -4.99
N GLY A 136 22.05 10.52 -4.79
CA GLY A 136 22.65 11.66 -5.48
C GLY A 136 22.57 11.46 -6.98
N ASP A 137 23.68 11.64 -7.70
CA ASP A 137 23.76 11.45 -9.15
C ASP A 137 23.81 9.97 -9.61
N THR A 138 23.63 8.99 -8.71
CA THR A 138 23.60 7.56 -9.06
C THR A 138 22.19 6.99 -8.97
N LEU A 139 21.68 6.46 -10.08
CA LEU A 139 20.54 5.53 -10.08
C LEU A 139 21.03 4.12 -9.78
N ILE A 140 20.24 3.40 -8.99
CA ILE A 140 20.37 1.98 -8.71
C ILE A 140 19.10 1.31 -9.23
N ILE A 141 19.24 0.24 -10.01
CA ILE A 141 18.14 -0.50 -10.63
C ILE A 141 18.27 -1.97 -10.22
N LEU A 142 17.17 -2.57 -9.78
CA LEU A 142 17.03 -3.99 -9.49
C LEU A 142 16.18 -4.61 -10.61
N ARG A 143 16.65 -5.69 -11.22
CA ARG A 143 15.95 -6.40 -12.30
C ARG A 143 16.46 -7.83 -12.41
N ARG A 144 15.57 -8.83 -12.63
CA ARG A 144 15.92 -10.25 -12.84
C ARG A 144 17.09 -10.75 -11.95
N GLY A 145 16.93 -10.59 -10.63
CA GLY A 145 17.93 -11.02 -9.63
C GLY A 145 19.27 -10.27 -9.65
N ARG A 146 19.37 -9.08 -10.26
CA ARG A 146 20.61 -8.30 -10.40
C ARG A 146 20.43 -6.82 -10.08
N LEU A 147 21.45 -6.24 -9.44
CA LEU A 147 21.61 -4.80 -9.26
C LEU A 147 22.48 -4.21 -10.37
N PHE A 148 22.04 -3.07 -10.91
CA PHE A 148 22.75 -2.25 -11.87
C PHE A 148 22.87 -0.81 -11.35
N THR A 149 23.90 -0.09 -11.76
CA THR A 149 24.09 1.32 -11.40
C THR A 149 24.36 2.19 -12.61
N LEU A 150 23.70 3.35 -12.66
CA LEU A 150 23.81 4.31 -13.75
C LEU A 150 24.18 5.69 -13.19
N ASP A 151 25.24 6.25 -13.76
CA ASP A 151 25.77 7.58 -13.50
C ASP A 151 24.98 8.60 -14.32
N THR A 152 24.32 9.52 -13.61
CA THR A 152 23.50 10.60 -14.19
C THR A 152 24.10 11.99 -13.92
N ALA A 153 25.36 12.09 -13.46
CA ALA A 153 25.90 13.33 -12.90
C ALA A 153 25.92 14.51 -13.89
N GLY A 154 25.28 15.62 -13.51
CA GLY A 154 25.19 16.84 -14.31
C GLY A 154 24.46 16.63 -15.64
N ASP A 155 25.21 16.35 -16.69
CA ASP A 155 24.70 15.97 -18.01
C ASP A 155 25.22 14.60 -18.50
N GLY A 156 25.53 13.70 -17.57
CA GLY A 156 25.89 12.30 -17.84
C GLY A 156 24.67 11.37 -17.93
N LEU A 157 24.84 10.26 -18.66
CA LEU A 157 23.99 9.07 -18.61
C LEU A 157 24.85 7.87 -19.03
N ARG A 158 25.23 6.99 -18.09
CA ARG A 158 26.17 5.90 -18.36
C ARG A 158 26.06 4.77 -17.34
N ALA A 159 26.01 3.51 -17.79
CA ALA A 159 26.14 2.34 -16.91
C ALA A 159 27.53 2.31 -16.21
N VAL A 160 27.55 1.93 -14.93
CA VAL A 160 28.73 1.99 -14.05
C VAL A 160 29.23 0.62 -13.66
N ASP A 161 28.34 -0.17 -13.06
CA ASP A 161 28.66 -1.43 -12.37
C ASP A 161 27.40 -2.30 -12.32
N SER A 162 27.58 -3.63 -12.19
CA SER A 162 26.48 -4.57 -11.97
C SER A 162 26.92 -5.75 -11.12
N ILE A 163 26.04 -6.20 -10.22
CA ILE A 163 26.30 -7.34 -9.34
C ILE A 163 25.00 -8.15 -9.16
N ASN A 164 25.11 -9.44 -8.88
CA ASN A 164 23.96 -10.27 -8.53
C ASN A 164 23.36 -9.80 -7.20
N ALA A 165 22.03 -9.84 -7.08
CA ALA A 165 21.29 -9.45 -5.89
C ALA A 165 21.27 -10.56 -4.82
N PHE A 166 21.37 -11.82 -5.24
CA PHE A 166 21.54 -13.00 -4.40
C PHE A 166 22.97 -13.13 -3.85
N PRO A 167 23.18 -13.83 -2.71
CA PRO A 167 24.49 -13.90 -2.08
C PRO A 167 25.52 -14.74 -2.86
N PRO A 168 26.82 -14.38 -2.81
CA PRO A 168 27.88 -15.19 -3.39
C PRO A 168 27.94 -16.61 -2.79
N GLY A 169 28.17 -17.59 -3.67
CA GLY A 169 28.31 -19.00 -3.31
C GLY A 169 27.04 -19.83 -3.48
N LEU A 170 25.92 -19.22 -3.91
CA LEU A 170 24.82 -19.93 -4.57
C LEU A 170 25.09 -19.99 -6.08
N SER A 171 24.68 -21.08 -6.74
CA SER A 171 24.54 -21.16 -8.20
C SER A 171 23.08 -20.91 -8.62
N PRO A 172 22.80 -20.56 -9.90
CA PRO A 172 21.45 -20.20 -10.36
C PRO A 172 20.35 -21.21 -10.02
N ASP A 173 20.68 -22.50 -10.08
CA ASP A 173 19.84 -23.65 -9.72
C ASP A 173 19.54 -23.77 -8.21
N GLN A 174 20.29 -23.07 -7.35
CA GLN A 174 20.02 -22.90 -5.92
C GLN A 174 19.29 -21.59 -5.60
N THR A 175 18.87 -20.88 -6.65
CA THR A 175 18.09 -19.63 -6.60
C THR A 175 16.92 -19.69 -7.58
N ASP A 176 16.59 -20.88 -8.08
CA ASP A 176 15.43 -21.11 -8.92
C ASP A 176 14.17 -21.04 -8.05
N GLY A 177 13.18 -20.26 -8.48
CA GLY A 177 12.05 -19.88 -7.64
C GLY A 177 12.37 -18.89 -6.50
N ASP A 178 13.54 -18.26 -6.45
CA ASP A 178 13.78 -17.07 -5.62
C ASP A 178 13.33 -15.79 -6.33
N TRP A 179 12.78 -14.86 -5.56
CA TRP A 179 12.20 -13.59 -6.02
C TRP A 179 12.97 -12.42 -5.40
N TYR A 180 13.38 -11.43 -6.20
CA TYR A 180 14.25 -10.31 -5.76
C TYR A 180 13.76 -8.98 -6.35
N ASP A 181 12.60 -8.52 -5.89
CA ASP A 181 11.83 -7.43 -6.54
C ASP A 181 11.82 -6.11 -5.76
N GLU A 182 12.39 -6.07 -4.54
CA GLU A 182 12.46 -4.87 -3.72
C GLU A 182 13.89 -4.41 -3.42
N MET A 183 14.14 -3.10 -3.55
CA MET A 183 15.34 -2.46 -3.00
C MET A 183 15.03 -1.21 -2.17
N LEU A 184 15.85 -0.99 -1.15
CA LEU A 184 15.89 0.18 -0.29
C LEU A 184 17.31 0.76 -0.23
N VAL A 185 17.44 2.07 -0.01
CA VAL A 185 18.74 2.77 0.04
C VAL A 185 18.87 3.64 1.28
N ALA A 186 19.94 3.42 2.05
CA ALA A 186 20.25 4.14 3.29
C ALA A 186 21.71 4.62 3.30
N ASP A 187 21.93 5.92 3.09
CA ASP A 187 23.25 6.58 2.92
C ASP A 187 24.13 5.99 1.79
N ASP A 188 24.97 5.03 2.16
CA ASP A 188 25.95 4.29 1.34
C ASP A 188 25.53 2.81 1.21
N TRP A 189 24.45 2.37 1.86
CA TRP A 189 23.91 1.02 1.76
C TRP A 189 22.83 0.93 0.68
N VAL A 190 22.92 -0.11 -0.15
CA VAL A 190 21.80 -0.64 -0.92
C VAL A 190 21.41 -1.95 -0.26
N VAL A 191 20.11 -2.17 -0.03
CA VAL A 191 19.59 -3.41 0.54
C VAL A 191 18.54 -3.95 -0.42
N VAL A 192 18.75 -5.16 -0.91
CA VAL A 192 17.72 -5.92 -1.63
C VAL A 192 16.96 -6.76 -0.62
N ILE A 193 15.64 -6.73 -0.73
CA ILE A 193 14.73 -7.66 -0.08
C ILE A 193 14.26 -8.65 -1.15
N GLY A 194 14.28 -9.92 -0.80
CA GLY A 194 13.79 -11.01 -1.65
C GLY A 194 13.11 -12.09 -0.82
N TYR A 195 12.52 -13.07 -1.47
CA TYR A 195 11.89 -14.22 -0.83
C TYR A 195 12.36 -15.52 -1.46
N SER A 196 12.60 -16.53 -0.62
CA SER A 196 13.03 -17.86 -1.03
C SER A 196 12.07 -18.91 -0.50
N TYR A 197 11.31 -19.54 -1.41
CA TYR A 197 10.40 -20.63 -1.08
C TYR A 197 11.17 -21.91 -0.67
N GLU A 198 12.31 -22.20 -1.30
CA GLU A 198 13.18 -23.33 -0.93
C GLU A 198 13.73 -23.18 0.51
N ARG A 199 14.09 -21.95 0.90
CA ARG A 199 14.75 -21.70 2.19
C ARG A 199 13.80 -21.26 3.32
N GLY A 200 12.54 -20.96 3.01
CA GLY A 200 11.49 -20.71 3.99
C GLY A 200 11.50 -19.30 4.60
N GLY A 201 11.66 -18.27 3.76
CA GLY A 201 11.51 -16.89 4.23
C GLY A 201 12.28 -15.81 3.45
N THR A 202 12.36 -14.65 4.08
CA THR A 202 12.87 -13.39 3.53
C THR A 202 14.41 -13.37 3.44
N GLU A 203 14.98 -12.90 2.34
CA GLU A 203 16.41 -12.54 2.25
C GLU A 203 16.63 -11.03 2.38
N ILE A 204 17.61 -10.64 3.21
CA ILE A 204 18.05 -9.26 3.41
C ILE A 204 19.51 -9.15 2.95
N ASN A 205 19.71 -8.80 1.68
CA ASN A 205 21.00 -8.82 1.00
C ASN A 205 21.58 -7.41 0.94
N ARG A 206 22.69 -7.17 1.66
CA ARG A 206 23.26 -5.84 1.89
C ARG A 206 24.52 -5.58 1.08
N PHE A 207 24.52 -4.44 0.38
CA PHE A 207 25.58 -3.97 -0.48
C PHE A 207 26.04 -2.57 -0.06
N ARG A 208 27.26 -2.19 -0.43
CA ARG A 208 27.77 -0.82 -0.30
C ARG A 208 27.96 -0.17 -1.68
N LEU A 209 27.51 1.06 -1.79
CA LEU A 209 27.60 1.91 -2.99
C LEU A 209 28.68 2.99 -2.81
N ASP A 210 29.74 2.94 -3.61
CA ASP A 210 30.80 3.96 -3.58
C ASP A 210 30.38 5.27 -4.29
N ARG A 211 31.16 6.35 -4.09
CA ARG A 211 30.88 7.68 -4.69
C ARG A 211 31.05 7.74 -6.21
N ARG A 212 31.49 6.66 -6.86
CA ARG A 212 31.55 6.52 -8.32
C ARG A 212 30.42 5.65 -8.85
N GLY A 213 29.52 5.19 -7.99
CA GLY A 213 28.42 4.28 -8.29
C GLY A 213 28.77 2.80 -8.22
N ARG A 214 29.95 2.39 -7.73
CA ARG A 214 30.33 0.96 -7.69
C ARG A 214 29.63 0.22 -6.56
N ILE A 215 29.18 -1.00 -6.82
CA ILE A 215 28.43 -1.83 -5.87
C ILE A 215 29.32 -2.94 -5.33
N ARG A 216 29.28 -3.20 -4.02
CA ARG A 216 29.96 -4.35 -3.42
C ARG A 216 29.11 -5.02 -2.34
N PHE A 217 28.86 -6.32 -2.50
CA PHE A 217 28.23 -7.17 -1.49
C PHE A 217 28.99 -7.09 -0.14
N VAL A 218 28.25 -7.13 0.96
CA VAL A 218 28.78 -7.12 2.34
C VAL A 218 28.36 -8.37 3.09
N ASP A 219 27.05 -8.61 3.21
CA ASP A 219 26.50 -9.81 3.79
C ASP A 219 25.03 -10.02 3.39
N SER A 220 24.57 -11.25 3.57
CA SER A 220 23.18 -11.69 3.43
C SER A 220 22.71 -12.23 4.78
N HIS A 221 21.46 -11.95 5.11
CA HIS A 221 20.77 -12.57 6.22
C HIS A 221 19.45 -13.14 5.71
N HIS A 222 19.25 -14.43 5.92
CA HIS A 222 17.94 -15.04 5.80
C HIS A 222 17.18 -14.78 7.10
N LEU A 223 15.91 -14.41 6.97
CA LEU A 223 14.98 -14.18 8.05
C LEU A 223 13.84 -15.17 7.83
N SER A 224 13.78 -16.23 8.65
CA SER A 224 12.69 -17.20 8.52
C SER A 224 11.36 -16.48 8.76
N SER A 225 10.40 -16.72 7.87
CA SER A 225 9.12 -16.02 7.83
C SER A 225 8.14 -16.81 6.98
N GLU A 226 6.89 -16.88 7.38
CA GLU A 226 5.82 -17.20 6.44
C GLU A 226 5.63 -16.06 5.43
N ASP A 227 4.88 -16.33 4.36
CA ASP A 227 4.78 -15.41 3.24
C ASP A 227 4.01 -14.12 3.61
N TYR A 228 4.69 -12.99 3.45
CA TYR A 228 4.15 -11.65 3.64
C TYR A 228 3.36 -11.15 2.43
N TYR A 229 3.40 -11.87 1.30
CA TYR A 229 2.95 -11.44 -0.01
C TYR A 229 1.54 -10.85 -0.05
N SER A 230 1.41 -9.88 -0.95
CA SER A 230 0.20 -9.14 -1.28
C SER A 230 0.25 -8.76 -2.76
N SER A 231 -0.88 -8.76 -3.46
CA SER A 231 -0.98 -8.04 -4.74
C SER A 231 -0.64 -6.56 -4.57
N ARG A 232 -1.02 -5.98 -3.42
CA ARG A 232 -1.12 -4.52 -3.18
C ARG A 232 0.04 -3.89 -2.43
N ASN A 233 0.69 -4.67 -1.58
CA ASN A 233 1.59 -4.13 -0.58
C ASN A 233 3.06 -4.47 -0.86
N TYR A 234 3.89 -3.44 -0.72
CA TYR A 234 5.33 -3.55 -0.62
C TYR A 234 5.67 -4.23 0.71
N ALA A 235 6.59 -5.19 0.70
CA ALA A 235 6.96 -5.99 1.87
C ALA A 235 7.73 -5.18 2.91
N SER A 236 8.61 -4.29 2.45
CA SER A 236 9.52 -3.52 3.30
C SER A 236 9.17 -2.03 3.38
N ARG A 237 9.64 -1.40 4.46
CA ARG A 237 9.69 0.06 4.62
C ARG A 237 11.02 0.48 5.26
N LEU A 238 11.49 1.68 4.95
CA LEU A 238 12.66 2.29 5.57
C LEU A 238 12.26 3.60 6.27
N VAL A 239 12.43 3.63 7.59
CA VAL A 239 12.18 4.84 8.41
C VAL A 239 13.51 5.32 8.96
N GLY A 240 14.04 6.40 8.38
CA GLY A 240 15.40 6.88 8.64
C GLY A 240 16.46 5.83 8.25
N GLY A 241 17.10 5.22 9.24
CA GLY A 241 18.09 4.13 9.04
C GLY A 241 17.59 2.73 9.42
N GLN A 242 16.30 2.59 9.73
CA GLN A 242 15.70 1.35 10.21
C GLN A 242 14.79 0.73 9.14
N LEU A 243 15.17 -0.46 8.67
CA LEU A 243 14.30 -1.34 7.89
C LEU A 243 13.18 -1.86 8.80
N VAL A 244 11.97 -1.86 8.28
CA VAL A 244 10.77 -2.48 8.87
C VAL A 244 10.27 -3.52 7.88
N VAL A 245 10.04 -4.74 8.37
CA VAL A 245 9.43 -5.85 7.63
C VAL A 245 8.31 -6.42 8.51
N TYR A 246 7.24 -6.87 7.87
CA TYR A 246 6.11 -7.56 8.51
C TYR A 246 6.18 -9.05 8.18
N SER A 247 5.95 -9.92 9.18
CA SER A 247 5.75 -11.37 8.97
C SER A 247 4.47 -11.82 9.67
N PRO A 248 3.56 -12.53 8.99
CA PRO A 248 2.61 -13.40 9.69
C PRO A 248 3.34 -14.62 10.26
N ILE A 249 2.65 -15.36 11.12
CA ILE A 249 2.94 -16.74 11.52
C ILE A 249 1.59 -17.37 11.88
N GLU A 250 1.28 -18.56 11.37
CA GLU A 250 0.07 -19.29 11.75
C GLU A 250 0.19 -19.85 13.19
N VAL A 251 -0.91 -19.74 13.95
CA VAL A 251 -0.98 -20.27 15.31
C VAL A 251 -1.47 -21.72 15.27
N TYR A 252 -0.63 -22.61 15.77
CA TYR A 252 -0.89 -24.05 15.91
C TYR A 252 -0.78 -24.42 17.40
N SER A 253 -0.24 -25.59 17.74
CA SER A 253 0.21 -25.83 19.12
C SER A 253 1.32 -24.83 19.50
N ALA A 254 1.41 -24.51 20.80
CA ALA A 254 2.40 -23.55 21.29
C ALA A 254 3.86 -23.97 21.01
N ASP A 255 4.15 -25.27 20.85
CA ASP A 255 5.47 -25.75 20.41
C ASP A 255 5.73 -25.45 18.93
N GLN A 256 4.75 -25.66 18.05
CA GLN A 256 4.87 -25.34 16.62
C GLN A 256 5.02 -23.84 16.41
N THR A 257 4.17 -23.01 17.02
CA THR A 257 4.26 -21.55 16.88
C THR A 257 5.54 -20.97 17.50
N LEU A 258 6.09 -21.56 18.56
CA LEU A 258 7.42 -21.16 19.09
C LEU A 258 8.59 -21.68 18.23
N ALA A 259 8.42 -22.75 17.46
CA ALA A 259 9.41 -23.21 16.48
C ALA A 259 9.38 -22.40 15.18
N GLY A 260 8.22 -21.85 14.82
CA GLY A 260 8.00 -21.02 13.63
C GLY A 260 8.31 -19.52 13.80
N VAL A 261 8.79 -19.06 14.97
CA VAL A 261 9.09 -17.64 15.14
C VAL A 261 10.29 -17.17 14.30
N PRO A 262 10.26 -15.94 13.76
CA PRO A 262 11.34 -15.43 12.93
C PRO A 262 12.73 -15.51 13.57
N GLU A 263 13.65 -16.17 12.88
CA GLU A 263 15.06 -16.27 13.21
C GLU A 263 15.91 -15.51 12.20
N LEU A 264 16.82 -14.66 12.66
CA LEU A 264 17.79 -14.00 11.80
C LEU A 264 19.04 -14.88 11.63
N ILE A 265 19.12 -15.58 10.50
CA ILE A 265 20.21 -16.47 10.11
C ILE A 265 21.18 -15.71 9.19
N ARG A 266 22.46 -15.60 9.55
CA ARG A 266 23.46 -14.97 8.66
C ARG A 266 24.05 -15.99 7.68
N TRP A 267 24.00 -15.68 6.39
CA TRP A 267 24.62 -16.49 5.33
C TRP A 267 26.13 -16.60 5.51
N ARG A 268 26.71 -17.78 5.20
CA ARG A 268 28.16 -18.02 5.28
C ARG A 268 28.78 -18.72 4.06
N GLY A 269 28.03 -18.88 2.96
CA GLY A 269 28.49 -19.55 1.73
C GLY A 269 28.45 -21.07 1.86
N GLY A 270 27.44 -21.71 1.24
CA GLY A 270 27.26 -23.17 1.29
C GLY A 270 26.75 -23.72 2.63
N GLY A 271 26.17 -22.87 3.48
CA GLY A 271 25.58 -23.30 4.75
C GLY A 271 25.01 -22.15 5.58
N GLN A 272 23.90 -22.42 6.25
CA GLN A 272 23.29 -21.50 7.23
C GLN A 272 24.17 -21.39 8.49
N GLY A 273 24.28 -20.18 9.04
CA GLY A 273 24.84 -19.98 10.38
C GLY A 273 23.82 -20.31 11.47
N ALA A 274 24.27 -20.37 12.74
CA ALA A 274 23.33 -20.41 13.86
C ALA A 274 22.40 -19.18 13.83
N GLY A 275 21.10 -19.42 13.90
CA GLY A 275 20.07 -18.40 13.90
C GLY A 275 20.04 -17.56 15.18
N GLN A 276 19.32 -16.44 15.10
CA GLN A 276 18.97 -15.62 16.25
C GLN A 276 17.45 -15.44 16.27
N THR A 277 16.78 -16.21 17.12
CA THR A 277 15.35 -16.06 17.46
C THR A 277 15.04 -14.59 17.79
N LEU A 278 14.11 -13.98 17.07
CA LEU A 278 13.77 -12.55 17.22
C LEU A 278 12.58 -12.30 18.17
N VAL A 279 11.74 -13.30 18.37
CA VAL A 279 10.56 -13.27 19.26
C VAL A 279 10.74 -14.28 20.40
N ARG A 280 10.42 -13.86 21.63
CA ARG A 280 10.22 -14.75 22.79
C ARG A 280 8.84 -14.43 23.40
N PRO A 281 8.29 -15.25 24.31
CA PRO A 281 7.00 -14.97 24.96
C PRO A 281 6.87 -13.55 25.56
N GLN A 282 7.97 -12.97 26.08
CA GLN A 282 8.00 -11.62 26.64
C GLN A 282 7.97 -10.49 25.59
N ASP A 283 8.12 -10.84 24.31
CA ASP A 283 8.05 -9.94 23.16
C ASP A 283 6.73 -10.10 22.38
N ILE A 284 5.87 -11.06 22.79
CA ILE A 284 4.51 -11.29 22.25
C ILE A 284 3.47 -10.62 23.14
N TYR A 285 2.63 -9.77 22.55
CA TYR A 285 1.57 -8.99 23.19
C TYR A 285 0.17 -9.46 22.74
N ARG A 286 -0.85 -9.13 23.52
CA ARG A 286 -2.26 -9.39 23.20
C ARG A 286 -3.17 -8.35 23.82
N ALA A 287 -4.25 -8.02 23.13
CA ALA A 287 -5.45 -7.45 23.74
C ALA A 287 -6.21 -8.56 24.50
N PRO A 288 -7.12 -8.22 25.44
CA PRO A 288 -8.06 -9.19 26.00
C PRO A 288 -8.99 -9.77 24.91
N PRO A 289 -9.40 -11.04 25.00
CA PRO A 289 -10.40 -11.62 24.09
C PRO A 289 -11.73 -10.86 24.10
N ALA A 290 -12.50 -11.00 23.02
CA ALA A 290 -13.83 -10.45 22.86
C ALA A 290 -14.81 -11.14 23.83
N PRO A 291 -15.81 -10.43 24.37
CA PRO A 291 -16.83 -11.03 25.24
C PRO A 291 -17.66 -12.15 24.59
N ASP A 292 -17.65 -12.24 23.26
CA ASP A 292 -18.32 -13.27 22.45
C ASP A 292 -17.36 -14.33 21.86
N GLY A 293 -16.04 -14.16 22.04
CA GLY A 293 -15.01 -15.03 21.47
C GLY A 293 -14.77 -14.89 19.96
N SER A 294 -15.22 -13.79 19.33
CA SER A 294 -15.11 -13.57 17.88
C SER A 294 -13.71 -13.24 17.35
N ASP A 295 -12.75 -12.96 18.23
CA ASP A 295 -11.38 -12.52 17.91
C ASP A 295 -10.34 -13.64 18.09
N GLY A 296 -10.60 -14.78 17.43
CA GLY A 296 -9.78 -15.99 17.50
C GLY A 296 -8.27 -15.77 17.32
N VAL A 297 -7.47 -16.49 18.10
CA VAL A 297 -6.00 -16.42 18.04
C VAL A 297 -5.49 -17.36 16.96
N GLU A 298 -5.67 -16.92 15.71
CA GLU A 298 -5.35 -17.67 14.49
C GLU A 298 -3.91 -17.41 14.00
N ALA A 299 -3.35 -16.23 14.30
CA ALA A 299 -2.02 -15.82 13.86
C ALA A 299 -1.24 -15.01 14.91
N LEU A 300 0.08 -15.04 14.75
CA LEU A 300 1.05 -14.19 15.44
C LEU A 300 1.69 -13.27 14.41
N HIS A 301 1.58 -11.97 14.60
CA HIS A 301 2.02 -10.96 13.64
C HIS A 301 3.29 -10.30 14.17
N ALA A 302 4.41 -10.49 13.49
CA ALA A 302 5.72 -9.99 13.91
C ALA A 302 6.09 -8.72 13.11
N VAL A 303 6.16 -7.59 13.81
CA VAL A 303 6.75 -6.35 13.27
C VAL A 303 8.25 -6.37 13.55
N ILE A 304 9.05 -6.55 12.49
CA ILE A 304 10.49 -6.82 12.57
C ILE A 304 11.24 -5.56 12.14
N ARG A 305 12.15 -5.10 13.00
CA ARG A 305 12.89 -3.84 12.83
C ARG A 305 14.38 -4.08 12.85
N CYS A 306 15.09 -3.68 11.79
CA CYS A 306 16.51 -3.93 11.58
C CYS A 306 17.29 -2.63 11.37
N ASP A 307 18.33 -2.39 12.18
CA ASP A 307 19.21 -1.23 12.04
C ASP A 307 20.20 -1.46 10.87
N LEU A 308 19.88 -0.90 9.69
CA LEU A 308 20.67 -1.08 8.47
C LEU A 308 22.06 -0.43 8.58
N THR A 309 22.17 0.65 9.35
CA THR A 309 23.37 1.49 9.44
C THR A 309 24.56 0.72 10.03
N ARG A 310 24.28 -0.31 10.85
CA ARG A 310 25.29 -1.11 11.57
C ARG A 310 26.20 -1.91 10.64
N PRO A 311 27.50 -2.05 10.96
CA PRO A 311 28.41 -2.94 10.24
C PRO A 311 27.90 -4.38 10.12
N ARG A 312 27.31 -4.92 11.21
CA ARG A 312 26.56 -6.18 11.24
C ARG A 312 25.08 -5.87 11.46
N LEU A 313 24.20 -6.42 10.65
CA LEU A 313 22.75 -6.27 10.81
C LEU A 313 22.31 -6.76 12.19
N THR A 314 21.44 -5.99 12.85
CA THR A 314 20.80 -6.38 14.12
C THR A 314 19.32 -6.06 14.04
N CYS A 315 18.50 -7.10 14.15
CA CYS A 315 17.05 -7.00 14.14
C CYS A 315 16.45 -7.23 15.54
N ARG A 316 15.24 -6.71 15.74
CA ARG A 316 14.35 -6.99 16.88
C ARG A 316 12.93 -7.12 16.36
N ALA A 317 12.18 -8.10 16.86
CA ALA A 317 10.75 -8.19 16.58
C ALA A 317 9.91 -7.57 17.70
N THR A 318 8.64 -7.31 17.40
CA THR A 318 7.58 -7.11 18.39
C THR A 318 6.36 -7.84 17.85
N ALA A 319 5.88 -8.81 18.61
CA ALA A 319 4.85 -9.74 18.17
C ALA A 319 3.50 -9.40 18.82
N ILE A 320 2.42 -9.61 18.09
CA ILE A 320 1.04 -9.45 18.56
C ILE A 320 0.23 -10.69 18.15
N LEU A 321 -0.81 -11.03 18.91
CA LEU A 321 -1.72 -12.13 18.61
C LEU A 321 -3.09 -11.62 18.13
N GLY A 322 -3.68 -12.31 17.15
CA GLY A 322 -5.02 -12.01 16.65
C GLY A 322 -5.48 -12.94 15.52
N PRO A 323 -6.54 -12.54 14.80
CA PRO A 323 -7.04 -13.23 13.61
C PRO A 323 -6.06 -13.23 12.43
N SER A 324 -6.20 -14.22 11.53
CA SER A 324 -5.30 -14.47 10.39
C SER A 324 -5.37 -13.40 9.30
N SER A 325 -6.55 -12.81 9.09
CA SER A 325 -6.77 -11.63 8.25
C SER A 325 -5.92 -10.48 8.75
N ARG A 326 -5.10 -9.88 7.88
CA ARG A 326 -4.17 -8.79 8.24
C ARG A 326 -4.19 -7.65 7.22
N THR A 327 -3.93 -6.43 7.66
CA THR A 327 -3.41 -5.35 6.81
C THR A 327 -2.41 -4.54 7.61
N PHE A 328 -1.26 -4.19 7.02
CA PHE A 328 -0.25 -3.39 7.70
C PHE A 328 0.05 -2.06 7.00
N TYR A 329 0.20 -1.02 7.81
CA TYR A 329 0.53 0.34 7.39
C TYR A 329 1.65 0.88 8.28
N VAL A 330 2.66 1.56 7.71
CA VAL A 330 3.80 2.08 8.47
C VAL A 330 3.80 3.59 8.41
N GLY A 331 3.39 4.22 9.51
CA GLY A 331 3.52 5.66 9.70
C GLY A 331 4.93 6.04 10.20
N PRO A 332 5.26 7.35 10.28
CA PRO A 332 6.61 7.81 10.61
C PRO A 332 7.13 7.45 12.02
N ASP A 333 6.30 6.94 12.94
CA ASP A 333 6.75 6.44 14.25
C ASP A 333 6.12 5.12 14.74
N ALA A 334 5.18 4.52 13.99
CA ALA A 334 4.54 3.27 14.35
C ALA A 334 4.12 2.45 13.12
N THR A 335 4.24 1.13 13.24
CA THR A 335 3.51 0.20 12.38
C THR A 335 2.13 -0.02 12.97
N TYR A 336 1.09 0.19 12.17
CA TYR A 336 -0.27 -0.21 12.48
C TYR A 336 -0.54 -1.56 11.82
N VAL A 337 -1.00 -2.53 12.62
CA VAL A 337 -1.45 -3.84 12.13
C VAL A 337 -2.93 -3.96 12.47
N TRP A 338 -3.77 -4.05 11.43
CA TRP A 338 -5.19 -4.32 11.54
C TRP A 338 -5.45 -5.80 11.33
N MET A 339 -6.30 -6.41 12.16
CA MET A 339 -6.68 -7.82 12.04
C MET A 339 -8.19 -7.98 12.24
N THR A 340 -8.85 -8.77 11.40
CA THR A 340 -10.32 -8.93 11.38
C THR A 340 -10.71 -10.39 11.66
N GLY A 341 -11.64 -10.62 12.59
CA GLY A 341 -12.05 -11.95 13.04
C GLY A 341 -12.65 -12.82 11.93
N GLY A 342 -12.44 -14.14 12.02
CA GLY A 342 -12.91 -15.15 11.07
C GLY A 342 -14.42 -15.39 11.02
N THR A 343 -15.23 -14.34 10.85
CA THR A 343 -16.65 -14.46 10.47
C THR A 343 -16.99 -13.51 9.33
N TYR A 344 -17.46 -14.08 8.21
CA TYR A 344 -18.22 -13.34 7.20
C TYR A 344 -19.45 -12.74 7.89
N GLY A 345 -19.43 -11.43 8.12
CA GLY A 345 -20.59 -10.72 8.65
C GLY A 345 -21.79 -10.85 7.71
N GLY A 346 -22.98 -10.54 8.21
CA GLY A 346 -24.05 -10.14 7.29
C GLY A 346 -23.54 -8.93 6.49
N ARG A 347 -23.91 -8.81 5.21
CA ARG A 347 -23.39 -7.78 4.29
C ARG A 347 -23.50 -6.33 4.80
N ASP A 348 -24.41 -6.09 5.75
CA ASP A 348 -24.70 -4.81 6.40
C ASP A 348 -24.03 -4.62 7.78
N THR A 349 -23.33 -5.62 8.32
CA THR A 349 -22.71 -5.61 9.68
C THR A 349 -21.19 -5.70 9.60
N LEU A 350 -20.48 -4.69 10.12
CA LEU A 350 -19.03 -4.68 10.23
C LEU A 350 -18.52 -5.78 11.20
N THR A 351 -17.71 -6.72 10.72
CA THR A 351 -17.10 -7.79 11.54
C THR A 351 -16.14 -7.24 12.62
N HIS A 352 -16.02 -7.92 13.77
CA HIS A 352 -15.11 -7.53 14.85
C HIS A 352 -13.63 -7.60 14.44
N ALA A 353 -12.86 -6.59 14.85
CA ALA A 353 -11.46 -6.43 14.48
C ALA A 353 -10.63 -5.76 15.59
N PHE A 354 -9.31 -5.77 15.43
CA PHE A 354 -8.37 -4.98 16.22
C PHE A 354 -7.47 -4.14 15.32
N VAL A 355 -7.06 -2.98 15.81
CA VAL A 355 -5.90 -2.26 15.27
C VAL A 355 -4.87 -2.08 16.38
N TYR A 356 -3.69 -2.64 16.17
CA TYR A 356 -2.55 -2.53 17.07
C TYR A 356 -1.56 -1.49 16.51
N ARG A 357 -1.25 -0.48 17.32
CA ARG A 357 -0.16 0.48 17.08
C ARG A 357 1.10 -0.06 17.73
N VAL A 358 2.11 -0.37 16.92
CA VAL A 358 3.42 -0.93 17.32
C VAL A 358 4.51 0.13 17.12
N PRO A 359 4.97 0.79 18.19
CA PRO A 359 5.95 1.88 18.10
C PRO A 359 7.30 1.45 17.51
N LEU A 360 7.80 2.21 16.53
CA LEU A 360 9.09 1.97 15.89
C LEU A 360 10.29 2.22 16.82
N ASP A 361 10.08 2.93 17.94
CA ASP A 361 11.07 3.10 19.03
C ASP A 361 11.25 1.82 19.88
N GLY A 362 10.30 0.88 19.85
CA GLY A 362 10.30 -0.34 20.65
C GLY A 362 9.79 -0.17 22.08
N SER A 363 9.10 0.92 22.38
CA SER A 363 8.22 0.98 23.55
C SER A 363 7.00 0.06 23.35
N ARG A 364 6.30 -0.30 24.44
CA ARG A 364 5.21 -1.29 24.38
C ARG A 364 4.10 -0.85 23.42
N PRO A 365 3.55 -1.78 22.60
CA PRO A 365 2.42 -1.52 21.73
C PRO A 365 1.13 -1.24 22.50
N THR A 366 0.15 -0.74 21.77
CA THR A 366 -1.18 -0.36 22.25
C THR A 366 -2.22 -0.73 21.20
N ALA A 367 -3.44 -1.12 21.59
CA ALA A 367 -4.50 -1.51 20.66
C ALA A 367 -5.82 -0.77 20.91
N ALA A 368 -6.69 -0.78 19.89
CA ALA A 368 -8.10 -0.45 19.99
C ALA A 368 -8.93 -1.56 19.31
N ARG A 369 -10.10 -1.88 19.88
CA ARG A 369 -11.06 -2.83 19.30
C ARG A 369 -11.95 -2.12 18.30
N VAL A 370 -11.89 -2.53 17.05
CA VAL A 370 -12.50 -1.85 15.89
C VAL A 370 -13.44 -2.79 15.15
N LEU A 371 -14.03 -2.29 14.06
CA LEU A 371 -15.05 -2.98 13.26
C LEU A 371 -14.73 -2.81 11.77
N GLY A 372 -14.94 -3.86 11.00
CA GLY A 372 -14.68 -3.93 9.57
C GLY A 372 -13.22 -4.23 9.22
N ALA A 373 -12.94 -4.36 7.93
CA ALA A 373 -11.61 -4.58 7.39
C ALA A 373 -11.22 -3.45 6.42
N PRO A 374 -10.00 -2.88 6.51
CA PRO A 374 -9.41 -2.13 5.41
C PRO A 374 -9.21 -3.04 4.18
N THR A 375 -9.02 -2.44 3.01
CA THR A 375 -8.71 -3.19 1.78
C THR A 375 -7.20 -3.42 1.65
N ASP A 376 -6.41 -2.39 1.95
CA ASP A 376 -4.98 -2.34 1.72
C ASP A 376 -4.37 -1.22 2.58
N GLN A 377 -3.06 -1.03 2.53
CA GLN A 377 -2.38 0.01 3.29
C GLN A 377 -2.85 1.44 2.95
N PHE A 378 -3.53 1.63 1.81
CA PHE A 378 -4.08 2.93 1.35
C PHE A 378 -5.44 3.26 1.92
N SER A 379 -6.04 2.29 2.58
CA SER A 379 -7.16 2.50 3.49
C SER A 379 -6.76 3.30 4.74
N PHE A 380 -5.48 3.62 4.97
CA PHE A 380 -4.99 4.34 6.15
C PHE A 380 -4.47 5.75 5.84
N ALA A 381 -4.67 6.67 6.79
CA ALA A 381 -3.95 7.95 6.88
C ALA A 381 -3.75 8.38 8.36
N GLU A 382 -2.50 8.52 8.79
CA GLU A 382 -2.15 9.04 10.13
C GLU A 382 -2.02 10.57 10.13
N ASP A 383 -2.99 11.25 10.72
CA ASP A 383 -2.95 12.69 10.98
C ASP A 383 -2.32 12.93 12.35
N LYS A 384 -0.98 12.80 12.38
CA LYS A 384 -0.16 12.98 13.58
C LYS A 384 -0.25 14.39 14.17
N ALA A 385 -0.64 15.39 13.38
CA ALA A 385 -0.82 16.77 13.85
C ALA A 385 -2.13 16.96 14.64
N ALA A 386 -3.22 16.35 14.17
CA ALA A 386 -4.49 16.30 14.92
C ALA A 386 -4.51 15.19 15.99
N GLY A 387 -3.60 14.23 15.92
CA GLY A 387 -3.56 13.06 16.80
C GLY A 387 -4.64 12.02 16.44
N LEU A 388 -4.90 11.81 15.14
CA LEU A 388 -5.95 10.93 14.62
C LEU A 388 -5.37 9.87 13.67
N LEU A 389 -5.91 8.65 13.71
CA LEU A 389 -5.81 7.69 12.60
C LEU A 389 -7.15 7.67 11.86
N ARG A 390 -7.13 7.85 10.54
CA ARG A 390 -8.30 7.66 9.68
C ARG A 390 -8.14 6.35 8.93
N VAL A 391 -9.20 5.52 8.92
CA VAL A 391 -9.21 4.23 8.21
C VAL A 391 -10.49 4.06 7.42
N LEU A 392 -10.39 3.79 6.13
CA LEU A 392 -11.51 3.37 5.28
C LEU A 392 -11.70 1.86 5.46
N VAL A 393 -12.88 1.42 5.90
CA VAL A 393 -13.17 0.01 6.19
C VAL A 393 -14.40 -0.47 5.44
N ARG A 394 -14.46 -1.78 5.20
CA ARG A 394 -15.59 -2.51 4.64
C ARG A 394 -16.16 -3.46 5.69
N SER A 395 -17.43 -3.86 5.59
CA SER A 395 -18.00 -4.90 6.48
C SER A 395 -17.43 -6.29 6.21
N ASP A 396 -16.92 -6.54 5.01
CA ASP A 396 -16.24 -7.78 4.63
C ASP A 396 -14.86 -7.48 4.02
N GLY A 397 -13.90 -8.39 4.19
CA GLY A 397 -12.54 -8.27 3.69
C GLY A 397 -11.52 -9.10 4.47
N GLY A 398 -10.73 -9.90 3.74
CA GLY A 398 -9.61 -10.68 4.28
C GLY A 398 -8.30 -9.90 4.46
N GLY A 399 -8.36 -8.57 4.48
CA GLY A 399 -7.18 -7.70 4.54
C GLY A 399 -6.32 -7.74 3.26
N ASP A 400 -5.02 -7.46 3.40
CA ASP A 400 -4.05 -7.34 2.30
C ASP A 400 -3.29 -8.63 1.94
N ALA A 401 -3.61 -9.75 2.59
CA ALA A 401 -2.97 -11.04 2.35
C ALA A 401 -3.28 -11.60 0.94
N MET A 402 -2.24 -11.95 0.18
CA MET A 402 -2.37 -12.52 -1.16
C MET A 402 -3.30 -11.68 -2.06
N TRP A 403 -4.32 -12.31 -2.65
CA TRP A 403 -5.32 -11.72 -3.55
C TRP A 403 -6.57 -11.17 -2.83
N ARG A 404 -6.62 -11.21 -1.49
CA ARG A 404 -7.82 -10.80 -0.70
C ARG A 404 -8.34 -9.37 -1.01
N PRO A 405 -7.53 -8.39 -1.41
CA PRO A 405 -8.01 -7.06 -1.74
C PRO A 405 -8.77 -6.89 -3.06
N GLU A 406 -8.64 -7.82 -4.02
CA GLU A 406 -9.27 -7.67 -5.34
C GLU A 406 -10.79 -7.89 -5.27
N PHE A 407 -11.23 -8.74 -4.35
CA PHE A 407 -12.63 -8.97 -3.99
C PHE A 407 -13.24 -7.73 -3.31
N SER A 408 -14.51 -7.42 -3.60
CA SER A 408 -15.14 -6.15 -3.20
C SER A 408 -16.58 -6.33 -2.70
N GLU A 409 -16.73 -6.69 -1.43
CA GLU A 409 -18.04 -6.98 -0.83
C GLU A 409 -18.33 -6.13 0.42
N GLY A 410 -19.57 -6.24 0.92
CA GLY A 410 -20.02 -5.54 2.12
C GLY A 410 -20.43 -4.08 1.91
N SER A 411 -20.25 -3.29 2.96
CA SER A 411 -20.60 -1.87 3.09
C SER A 411 -19.41 -1.06 3.60
N VAL A 412 -19.20 0.12 3.01
CA VAL A 412 -18.05 1.00 3.29
C VAL A 412 -18.36 1.96 4.43
N ALA A 413 -17.37 2.20 5.30
CA ALA A 413 -17.38 3.23 6.33
C ALA A 413 -16.01 3.91 6.45
N LEU A 414 -15.99 5.17 6.87
CA LEU A 414 -14.76 5.88 7.28
C LEU A 414 -14.73 5.94 8.81
N LEU A 415 -13.76 5.26 9.42
CA LEU A 415 -13.40 5.40 10.82
C LEU A 415 -12.47 6.62 10.98
N THR A 416 -12.71 7.45 12.00
CA THR A 416 -11.76 8.46 12.49
C THR A 416 -11.51 8.22 13.97
N LEU A 417 -10.36 7.63 14.30
CA LEU A 417 -10.00 7.16 15.63
C LEU A 417 -8.92 8.06 16.26
N PRO A 418 -9.20 8.77 17.37
CA PRO A 418 -8.17 9.48 18.12
C PRO A 418 -7.08 8.54 18.62
N LEU A 419 -5.81 8.91 18.45
CA LEU A 419 -4.67 8.11 18.93
C LEU A 419 -4.67 7.90 20.45
N SER A 420 -5.36 8.77 21.19
CA SER A 420 -5.62 8.62 22.63
C SER A 420 -6.61 7.51 23.01
N ARG A 421 -7.31 6.88 22.05
CA ARG A 421 -8.11 5.66 22.30
C ARG A 421 -7.29 4.37 22.22
N PHE A 422 -6.03 4.42 21.76
CA PHE A 422 -5.15 3.24 21.77
C PHE A 422 -4.62 2.98 23.19
N GLY A 423 -4.87 1.77 23.70
CA GLY A 423 -4.49 1.35 25.04
C GLY A 423 -4.31 -0.17 25.11
N ASP A 424 -5.14 -0.83 25.90
CA ASP A 424 -5.11 -2.27 26.19
C ASP A 424 -5.91 -3.12 25.18
N GLY A 425 -6.68 -2.50 24.28
CA GLY A 425 -7.61 -3.19 23.38
C GLY A 425 -8.99 -3.50 23.98
N VAL A 426 -9.32 -3.01 25.18
CA VAL A 426 -10.69 -3.00 25.71
C VAL A 426 -11.47 -1.80 25.14
N ALA A 427 -10.79 -0.65 24.97
CA ALA A 427 -11.40 0.53 24.37
C ALA A 427 -11.78 0.31 22.89
N ALA A 428 -12.99 0.73 22.54
CA ALA A 428 -13.51 0.76 21.17
C ALA A 428 -13.83 2.20 20.73
N PRO A 429 -13.89 2.49 19.42
CA PRO A 429 -14.51 3.70 18.91
C PRO A 429 -16.01 3.72 19.22
N GLU A 430 -16.56 4.93 19.33
CA GLU A 430 -18.01 5.11 19.44
C GLU A 430 -18.68 5.00 18.07
N ALA A 431 -20.01 4.80 18.05
CA ALA A 431 -20.78 4.77 16.80
C ALA A 431 -20.67 6.08 15.99
N GLY A 432 -20.31 7.20 16.63
CA GLY A 432 -20.01 8.48 15.97
C GLY A 432 -18.60 8.60 15.37
N ASP A 433 -17.66 7.72 15.74
CA ASP A 433 -16.32 7.66 15.14
C ASP A 433 -16.36 6.98 13.76
N TYR A 434 -17.43 6.23 13.45
CA TYR A 434 -17.71 5.64 12.13
C TYR A 434 -18.72 6.46 11.33
N ARG A 435 -18.32 6.89 10.13
CA ARG A 435 -19.23 7.44 9.11
C ARG A 435 -19.52 6.38 8.07
N MET A 436 -20.73 5.83 8.07
CA MET A 436 -21.19 4.93 7.01
C MET A 436 -21.27 5.67 5.66
N LEU A 437 -20.83 5.01 4.59
CA LEU A 437 -20.76 5.56 3.23
C LEU A 437 -21.65 4.80 2.24
N GLY A 438 -21.99 3.54 2.53
CA GLY A 438 -23.04 2.76 1.87
C GLY A 438 -22.59 1.37 1.44
N ALA A 439 -23.55 0.56 0.97
CA ALA A 439 -23.27 -0.77 0.43
C ALA A 439 -22.48 -0.70 -0.89
N ILE A 440 -21.55 -1.65 -1.08
CA ILE A 440 -20.95 -1.93 -2.39
C ILE A 440 -21.99 -2.65 -3.26
N PRO A 441 -22.18 -2.24 -4.54
CA PRO A 441 -23.10 -2.92 -5.45
C PRO A 441 -22.76 -4.40 -5.64
N ASP A 442 -23.80 -5.22 -5.83
CA ASP A 442 -23.67 -6.66 -6.08
C ASP A 442 -22.75 -6.92 -7.27
N ASN A 443 -21.80 -7.85 -7.12
CA ASN A 443 -20.86 -8.29 -8.16
C ASN A 443 -19.84 -7.23 -8.61
N ALA A 444 -19.76 -6.09 -7.91
CA ALA A 444 -18.65 -5.16 -8.09
C ALA A 444 -17.33 -5.79 -7.59
N TRP A 445 -16.22 -5.40 -8.21
CA TRP A 445 -14.87 -5.90 -7.90
C TRP A 445 -13.84 -4.77 -8.03
N ARG A 446 -12.57 -5.03 -7.71
CA ARG A 446 -11.47 -4.03 -7.74
C ARG A 446 -11.77 -2.80 -6.88
N PHE A 447 -11.82 -2.97 -5.56
CA PHE A 447 -11.96 -1.86 -4.61
C PHE A 447 -10.66 -1.04 -4.58
N VAL A 448 -10.60 0.04 -5.35
CA VAL A 448 -9.44 0.94 -5.42
C VAL A 448 -9.70 2.13 -4.50
N ASN A 449 -8.74 2.51 -3.65
CA ASN A 449 -8.96 3.56 -2.66
C ASN A 449 -7.69 4.34 -2.33
N ARG A 450 -7.84 5.63 -1.99
CA ARG A 450 -6.73 6.45 -1.51
C ARG A 450 -7.15 7.74 -0.79
N PHE A 451 -6.36 8.15 0.21
CA PHE A 451 -6.51 9.42 0.92
C PHE A 451 -5.69 10.56 0.28
N THR A 452 -6.27 11.76 0.38
CA THR A 452 -5.65 13.08 0.16
C THR A 452 -5.84 13.94 1.43
N ASP A 453 -5.18 15.09 1.52
CA ASP A 453 -5.23 16.00 2.69
C ASP A 453 -6.66 16.33 3.19
N ALA A 454 -7.65 16.37 2.28
CA ALA A 454 -9.01 16.80 2.58
C ALA A 454 -10.12 15.79 2.22
N HIS A 455 -9.81 14.75 1.44
CA HIS A 455 -10.78 13.76 0.96
C HIS A 455 -10.18 12.35 0.95
N VAL A 456 -11.00 11.34 1.26
CA VAL A 456 -10.74 9.96 0.79
C VAL A 456 -11.56 9.71 -0.47
N LEU A 457 -10.94 9.10 -1.47
CA LEU A 457 -11.57 8.66 -2.70
C LEU A 457 -11.54 7.14 -2.71
N TYR A 458 -12.64 6.51 -3.12
CA TYR A 458 -12.64 5.08 -3.42
C TYR A 458 -13.52 4.77 -4.61
N SER A 459 -13.24 3.64 -5.27
CA SER A 459 -13.92 3.18 -6.46
C SER A 459 -14.10 1.68 -6.46
N VAL A 460 -15.14 1.21 -7.15
CA VAL A 460 -15.38 -0.21 -7.47
C VAL A 460 -15.79 -0.33 -8.93
N SER A 461 -15.33 -1.38 -9.59
CA SER A 461 -15.56 -1.70 -11.01
C SER A 461 -16.58 -2.85 -11.17
N GLY A 462 -16.92 -3.23 -12.41
CA GLY A 462 -17.71 -4.44 -12.69
C GLY A 462 -19.23 -4.27 -12.63
N LEU A 463 -19.74 -3.04 -12.80
CA LEU A 463 -21.14 -2.69 -12.50
C LEU A 463 -22.22 -3.20 -13.49
N ALA A 464 -21.84 -3.97 -14.51
CA ALA A 464 -22.77 -4.39 -15.57
C ALA A 464 -22.40 -5.77 -16.13
N TRP A 465 -23.41 -6.66 -16.21
CA TRP A 465 -23.29 -8.04 -16.69
C TRP A 465 -23.48 -8.23 -18.22
N GLU A 466 -23.76 -7.15 -18.97
CA GLU A 466 -24.23 -7.21 -20.38
C GLU A 466 -23.25 -6.60 -21.40
N PHE A 467 -22.02 -6.30 -21.01
CA PHE A 467 -20.95 -5.84 -21.89
C PHE A 467 -19.78 -6.83 -21.84
N ASP A 468 -18.96 -6.88 -22.89
CA ASP A 468 -17.63 -7.50 -22.78
C ASP A 468 -16.87 -6.81 -21.63
N ASP A 469 -16.24 -7.59 -20.74
CA ASP A 469 -15.67 -7.13 -19.46
C ASP A 469 -14.71 -5.94 -19.61
N ASP A 470 -14.10 -5.86 -20.79
CA ASP A 470 -13.26 -4.81 -21.31
C ASP A 470 -13.87 -3.39 -21.36
N GLU A 471 -15.15 -3.18 -21.67
CA GLU A 471 -15.74 -1.81 -21.64
C GLU A 471 -16.26 -1.39 -20.25
N GLY A 472 -16.02 -2.22 -19.22
CA GLY A 472 -16.64 -2.16 -17.89
C GLY A 472 -16.70 -0.79 -17.21
N GLN A 473 -17.76 -0.58 -16.41
CA GLN A 473 -18.00 0.67 -15.68
C GLN A 473 -17.53 0.61 -14.22
N ALA A 474 -17.24 1.78 -13.64
CA ALA A 474 -16.86 1.93 -12.24
C ALA A 474 -17.62 3.06 -11.53
N LEU A 475 -17.89 2.89 -10.23
CA LEU A 475 -18.41 3.95 -9.36
C LEU A 475 -17.22 4.58 -8.66
N LEU A 476 -17.13 5.91 -8.65
CA LEU A 476 -16.18 6.66 -7.83
C LEU A 476 -16.95 7.46 -6.77
N ASP A 477 -16.62 7.26 -5.50
CA ASP A 477 -17.07 8.07 -4.38
C ASP A 477 -15.95 8.99 -3.90
N VAL A 478 -16.26 10.27 -3.74
CA VAL A 478 -15.38 11.30 -3.19
C VAL A 478 -15.93 11.77 -1.85
N VAL A 479 -15.20 11.52 -0.76
CA VAL A 479 -15.68 11.66 0.61
C VAL A 479 -14.86 12.73 1.35
N PRO A 480 -15.41 13.92 1.65
CA PRO A 480 -14.68 14.96 2.37
C PRO A 480 -14.42 14.55 3.82
N LEU A 481 -13.16 14.61 4.29
CA LEU A 481 -12.76 14.13 5.62
C LEU A 481 -13.36 14.98 6.77
N ALA A 482 -13.72 16.24 6.50
CA ALA A 482 -14.39 17.14 7.44
C ALA A 482 -15.90 16.87 7.61
N GLY A 483 -16.45 15.83 6.97
CA GLY A 483 -17.88 15.50 7.02
C GLY A 483 -18.67 15.95 5.79
N GLY A 484 -20.00 15.99 5.90
CA GLY A 484 -20.92 16.31 4.78
C GLY A 484 -21.36 15.09 3.97
N ALA A 485 -21.86 15.31 2.75
CA ALA A 485 -22.25 14.24 1.83
C ALA A 485 -21.07 13.82 0.93
N PRO A 486 -20.90 12.52 0.64
CA PRO A 486 -20.06 12.07 -0.48
C PRO A 486 -20.59 12.57 -1.82
N THR A 487 -19.70 12.73 -2.81
CA THR A 487 -20.07 12.97 -4.21
C THR A 487 -19.75 11.73 -5.04
N ARG A 488 -20.74 11.17 -5.73
CA ARG A 488 -20.62 9.92 -6.49
C ARG A 488 -20.65 10.17 -8.01
N TYR A 489 -19.79 9.48 -8.74
CA TYR A 489 -19.73 9.48 -10.21
C TYR A 489 -19.83 8.06 -10.76
N LEU A 490 -20.42 7.93 -11.93
CA LEU A 490 -20.29 6.74 -12.78
C LEU A 490 -19.22 7.03 -13.84
N LEU A 491 -18.24 6.15 -13.96
CA LEU A 491 -17.09 6.25 -14.86
C LEU A 491 -17.13 5.14 -15.92
N ALA A 492 -16.58 5.44 -17.09
CA ALA A 492 -16.31 4.45 -18.13
C ALA A 492 -14.88 3.90 -17.98
N GLY A 493 -14.70 2.60 -18.18
CA GLY A 493 -13.48 1.89 -17.82
C GLY A 493 -13.45 1.52 -16.33
N GLN A 494 -12.85 0.36 -16.06
CA GLN A 494 -12.52 -0.15 -14.73
C GLN A 494 -11.50 0.80 -14.09
N VAL A 495 -11.72 1.28 -12.86
CA VAL A 495 -10.71 2.10 -12.18
C VAL A 495 -9.55 1.21 -11.76
N GLU A 496 -8.34 1.64 -12.11
CA GLU A 496 -7.10 0.96 -11.73
C GLU A 496 -6.39 1.76 -10.63
N ARG A 497 -6.16 3.07 -10.84
CA ARG A 497 -5.46 3.92 -9.84
C ARG A 497 -6.11 5.28 -9.55
N ILE A 498 -5.91 5.80 -8.33
CA ILE A 498 -6.45 7.07 -7.82
C ILE A 498 -5.33 7.92 -7.20
N GLU A 499 -4.57 8.59 -8.06
CA GLU A 499 -3.32 9.27 -7.73
C GLU A 499 -3.55 10.79 -7.47
N PRO A 500 -3.22 11.36 -6.30
CA PRO A 500 -3.33 12.80 -6.09
C PRO A 500 -2.29 13.56 -6.90
N VAL A 501 -2.72 14.73 -7.38
CA VAL A 501 -1.92 15.67 -8.13
C VAL A 501 -2.10 17.03 -7.47
N GLY A 502 -1.08 17.46 -6.73
CA GLY A 502 -1.21 18.67 -5.90
C GLY A 502 -2.32 18.52 -4.85
N ALA A 503 -3.26 19.47 -4.85
CA ALA A 503 -4.45 19.45 -3.99
C ALA A 503 -5.71 18.81 -4.64
N ASP A 504 -5.57 18.21 -5.82
CA ASP A 504 -6.64 17.55 -6.60
C ASP A 504 -6.27 16.07 -6.84
N ALA A 505 -7.11 15.28 -7.54
CA ALA A 505 -6.81 13.88 -7.85
C ALA A 505 -6.90 13.53 -9.34
N LEU A 506 -6.20 12.44 -9.71
CA LEU A 506 -6.17 11.82 -11.03
C LEU A 506 -6.68 10.39 -10.91
N VAL A 507 -7.87 10.13 -11.44
CA VAL A 507 -8.40 8.77 -11.55
C VAL A 507 -8.05 8.20 -12.92
N VAL A 508 -7.34 7.08 -12.93
CA VAL A 508 -6.96 6.36 -14.15
C VAL A 508 -7.82 5.11 -14.28
N SER A 509 -8.33 4.85 -15.48
CA SER A 509 -9.24 3.72 -15.72
C SER A 509 -8.93 3.04 -17.05
N ARG A 510 -8.95 1.70 -17.08
CA ARG A 510 -8.78 0.88 -18.28
C ARG A 510 -10.12 0.55 -18.93
N GLY A 511 -10.18 0.62 -20.25
CA GLY A 511 -11.17 -0.12 -21.03
C GLY A 511 -10.50 -0.77 -22.25
N ALA A 512 -11.23 -1.65 -22.95
CA ALA A 512 -10.85 -2.52 -24.08
C ALA A 512 -9.48 -2.25 -24.76
N ASP A 513 -9.32 -1.04 -25.31
CA ASP A 513 -8.10 -0.56 -25.95
C ASP A 513 -7.87 0.93 -25.63
N ARG A 514 -8.07 1.32 -24.37
CA ARG A 514 -7.93 2.71 -23.93
C ARG A 514 -7.68 2.90 -22.44
N VAL A 515 -6.83 3.88 -22.12
CA VAL A 515 -6.65 4.41 -20.76
C VAL A 515 -7.31 5.78 -20.66
N PHE A 516 -8.24 5.93 -19.73
CA PHE A 516 -8.88 7.19 -19.34
C PHE A 516 -8.08 7.86 -18.22
N PHE A 517 -7.75 9.14 -18.36
CA PHE A 517 -7.08 9.96 -17.35
C PHE A 517 -8.03 11.09 -16.92
N ARG A 518 -8.54 11.05 -15.68
CA ARG A 518 -9.61 11.96 -15.20
C ARG A 518 -9.13 12.85 -14.06
N THR A 519 -9.13 14.15 -14.26
CA THR A 519 -8.82 15.12 -13.20
C THR A 519 -10.07 15.38 -12.36
N VAL A 520 -10.03 14.97 -11.10
CA VAL A 520 -11.06 15.21 -10.08
C VAL A 520 -10.62 16.40 -9.25
N ASN A 521 -11.34 17.52 -9.39
CA ASN A 521 -11.16 18.69 -8.55
C ASN A 521 -11.62 18.37 -7.13
N LEU A 522 -10.79 18.68 -6.13
CA LEU A 522 -11.09 18.49 -4.71
C LEU A 522 -11.04 19.82 -3.94
N ALA A 523 -10.34 20.83 -4.47
CA ALA A 523 -10.16 22.10 -3.78
C ALA A 523 -11.43 22.98 -3.78
N VAL A 524 -12.06 23.10 -2.60
CA VAL A 524 -13.12 24.09 -2.32
C VAL A 524 -12.47 25.47 -2.04
N ASP A 525 -11.75 26.01 -3.03
CA ASP A 525 -11.10 27.32 -2.93
C ASP A 525 -12.08 28.46 -3.25
N ALA A 526 -12.05 29.52 -2.44
CA ALA A 526 -12.75 30.78 -2.68
C ALA A 526 -12.25 31.54 -3.94
N ARG A 527 -11.21 31.06 -4.63
CA ARG A 527 -10.86 31.49 -6.01
C ARG A 527 -11.60 30.68 -7.08
N ARG A 528 -11.91 29.40 -6.83
CA ARG A 528 -12.61 28.48 -7.74
C ARG A 528 -14.14 28.58 -7.55
N LEU A 529 -14.69 29.79 -7.44
CA LEU A 529 -16.09 30.12 -7.05
C LEU A 529 -17.23 29.45 -7.86
N TRP A 530 -16.92 28.74 -8.94
CA TRP A 530 -17.87 28.00 -9.77
C TRP A 530 -17.98 26.51 -9.42
N SER A 531 -17.05 25.93 -8.63
CA SER A 531 -17.16 24.54 -8.16
C SER A 531 -18.02 24.46 -6.89
N GLN A 532 -19.22 23.87 -6.98
CA GLN A 532 -20.10 23.63 -5.82
C GLN A 532 -19.74 22.34 -5.07
N GLY A 533 -18.44 22.09 -4.86
CA GLY A 533 -17.88 20.85 -4.36
C GLY A 533 -17.02 20.12 -5.40
N PRO A 534 -16.59 18.88 -5.11
CA PRO A 534 -15.79 18.07 -6.02
C PRO A 534 -16.44 17.91 -7.39
N ASN A 535 -15.64 17.83 -8.45
CA ASN A 535 -16.13 17.64 -9.82
C ASN A 535 -15.02 17.12 -10.75
N ILE A 536 -15.39 16.34 -11.78
CA ILE A 536 -14.45 15.92 -12.83
C ILE A 536 -14.29 17.07 -13.82
N THR A 537 -13.16 17.79 -13.79
CA THR A 537 -12.90 18.94 -14.67
C THR A 537 -12.45 18.53 -16.06
N ASN A 538 -11.70 17.43 -16.15
CA ASN A 538 -11.11 16.98 -17.39
C ASN A 538 -11.10 15.45 -17.49
N THR A 539 -11.22 14.96 -18.73
CA THR A 539 -10.94 13.57 -19.09
C THR A 539 -10.14 13.58 -20.38
N TYR A 540 -8.91 13.09 -20.31
CA TYR A 540 -8.13 12.71 -21.48
C TYR A 540 -8.29 11.20 -21.71
N VAL A 541 -8.19 10.75 -22.96
CA VAL A 541 -8.30 9.33 -23.33
C VAL A 541 -7.16 8.98 -24.27
N MET A 542 -6.30 8.06 -23.85
CA MET A 542 -5.31 7.42 -24.70
C MET A 542 -5.97 6.19 -25.34
N GLN A 543 -6.05 6.15 -26.67
CA GLN A 543 -6.51 4.99 -27.44
C GLN A 543 -5.30 4.14 -27.85
N GLY A 544 -5.49 2.85 -28.13
CA GLY A 544 -4.39 1.99 -28.56
C GLY A 544 -3.42 1.68 -27.43
N ALA A 545 -3.90 1.53 -26.18
CA ALA A 545 -3.08 1.34 -24.99
C ALA A 545 -3.86 0.78 -23.77
N ASN A 546 -3.18 -0.03 -22.95
CA ASN A 546 -3.58 -0.47 -21.62
C ASN A 546 -2.51 -0.11 -20.58
N GLY A 547 -2.84 -0.09 -19.27
CA GLY A 547 -1.84 0.06 -18.21
C GLY A 547 -0.90 -1.16 -18.16
N ALA A 548 0.39 -0.94 -17.90
CA ALA A 548 1.41 -2.00 -17.91
C ALA A 548 1.76 -2.55 -16.52
N GLU A 549 1.63 -1.71 -15.49
CA GLU A 549 1.83 -2.06 -14.08
C GLU A 549 0.83 -1.23 -13.28
N THR A 550 0.33 -1.82 -12.21
CA THR A 550 -0.65 -1.20 -11.34
C THR A 550 0.01 -0.47 -10.18
N ARG A 551 1.05 -1.02 -9.55
CA ARG A 551 1.77 -0.53 -8.35
C ARG A 551 2.12 0.97 -8.39
N SER A 552 2.25 1.58 -7.19
CA SER A 552 2.30 3.04 -7.01
C SER A 552 3.45 3.67 -7.76
N HIS A 553 4.64 3.07 -7.62
CA HIS A 553 5.88 3.60 -8.16
C HIS A 553 5.95 3.55 -9.69
N ALA A 554 5.06 2.80 -10.36
CA ALA A 554 4.89 2.89 -11.81
C ALA A 554 4.19 4.19 -12.27
N PHE A 555 3.45 4.88 -11.39
CA PHE A 555 3.08 6.28 -11.63
C PHE A 555 4.05 7.20 -10.87
N PHE A 556 4.32 8.37 -11.42
CA PHE A 556 4.89 9.47 -10.63
C PHE A 556 4.43 10.81 -11.21
N TYR A 557 4.07 11.75 -10.34
CA TYR A 557 3.77 13.14 -10.71
C TYR A 557 4.79 14.10 -10.11
N ARG A 558 5.52 14.83 -10.97
CA ARG A 558 6.41 15.93 -10.59
C ARG A 558 5.72 17.27 -10.87
N PRO A 559 5.27 18.02 -9.84
CA PRO A 559 4.93 19.43 -9.97
C PRO A 559 6.04 20.25 -10.64
N ASP A 560 5.70 21.27 -11.42
CA ASP A 560 6.70 22.22 -11.92
C ASP A 560 7.25 23.06 -10.75
N PRO A 561 8.52 23.51 -10.79
CA PRO A 561 9.12 24.28 -9.68
C PRO A 561 8.41 25.61 -9.34
N ASP A 562 7.63 26.17 -10.27
CA ASP A 562 6.81 27.37 -10.09
C ASP A 562 5.34 27.07 -9.69
N SER A 563 4.98 25.80 -9.50
CA SER A 563 3.66 25.32 -9.08
C SER A 563 3.78 24.45 -7.82
N PRO A 564 4.17 25.02 -6.66
CA PRO A 564 4.33 24.25 -5.42
C PRO A 564 3.01 23.63 -4.93
N ASP A 565 1.88 24.20 -5.32
CA ASP A 565 0.51 23.67 -5.20
C ASP A 565 0.24 22.39 -6.01
N GLY A 566 1.03 22.10 -7.05
CA GLY A 566 0.82 20.98 -7.96
C GLY A 566 -0.31 21.20 -8.97
N GLU A 567 -0.68 22.44 -9.29
CA GLU A 567 -1.61 22.75 -10.38
C GLU A 567 -0.98 22.53 -11.78
N ARG A 568 0.35 22.67 -11.91
CA ARG A 568 1.12 22.41 -13.13
C ARG A 568 2.26 21.44 -12.86
N GLY A 569 2.52 20.52 -13.78
CA GLY A 569 3.60 19.53 -13.66
C GLY A 569 3.54 18.45 -14.74
N VAL A 570 4.41 17.44 -14.63
CA VAL A 570 4.49 16.30 -15.56
C VAL A 570 4.27 14.99 -14.80
N MET A 571 3.47 14.09 -15.37
CA MET A 571 3.30 12.72 -14.89
C MET A 571 3.82 11.70 -15.90
N GLY A 572 4.26 10.55 -15.41
CA GLY A 572 4.55 9.37 -16.20
C GLY A 572 3.71 8.16 -15.77
N LEU A 573 3.40 7.27 -16.72
CA LEU A 573 2.75 5.98 -16.49
C LEU A 573 3.19 4.98 -17.59
N PRO A 574 3.64 3.74 -17.26
CA PRO A 574 3.94 2.74 -18.27
C PRO A 574 2.65 2.15 -18.86
N VAL A 575 2.63 1.98 -20.18
CA VAL A 575 1.50 1.48 -20.95
C VAL A 575 1.96 0.46 -21.99
N VAL A 576 1.16 -0.58 -22.22
CA VAL A 576 1.38 -1.59 -23.27
C VAL A 576 0.44 -1.36 -24.45
N ARG A 577 0.82 -1.85 -25.63
CA ARG A 577 0.05 -1.70 -26.88
C ARG A 577 -0.13 -3.02 -27.60
N GLY A 578 -1.35 -3.28 -28.09
CA GLY A 578 -1.60 -4.32 -29.10
C GLY A 578 -1.15 -5.72 -28.71
N VAL A 579 -1.18 -6.04 -27.42
CA VAL A 579 -0.91 -7.38 -26.88
C VAL A 579 -2.22 -8.18 -26.93
N ASP A 580 -2.19 -9.42 -27.41
CA ASP A 580 -3.31 -10.35 -27.23
C ASP A 580 -3.47 -10.64 -25.73
N GLN A 581 -4.70 -10.53 -25.22
CA GLN A 581 -4.99 -10.55 -23.78
C GLN A 581 -4.66 -11.88 -23.07
N ASP A 582 -4.46 -12.96 -23.82
CA ASP A 582 -4.15 -14.30 -23.31
C ASP A 582 -2.70 -14.44 -22.76
N ASN A 583 -1.79 -13.51 -23.08
CA ASN A 583 -0.41 -13.50 -22.56
C ASN A 583 -0.22 -12.32 -21.60
N GLY A 584 0.06 -12.64 -20.32
CA GLY A 584 -0.05 -11.70 -19.20
C GLY A 584 0.90 -10.49 -19.20
N LEU A 585 0.61 -9.54 -18.30
CA LEU A 585 1.24 -8.21 -18.19
C LEU A 585 2.77 -8.21 -18.04
N PHE A 586 3.38 -9.33 -17.63
CA PHE A 586 4.76 -9.41 -17.15
C PHE A 586 5.84 -9.50 -18.26
N ASP A 587 5.49 -9.93 -19.47
CA ASP A 587 6.44 -10.05 -20.61
C ASP A 587 6.27 -8.93 -21.68
N ALA A 588 5.25 -8.07 -21.55
CA ALA A 588 4.92 -7.06 -22.54
C ALA A 588 5.72 -5.76 -22.33
N ALA A 589 6.78 -5.56 -23.11
CA ALA A 589 7.70 -4.42 -22.98
C ALA A 589 7.00 -3.04 -23.12
N ALA A 590 6.83 -2.33 -22.00
CA ALA A 590 6.02 -1.13 -21.90
C ALA A 590 6.64 0.11 -22.57
N ASP A 591 5.79 0.97 -23.14
CA ASP A 591 6.11 2.37 -23.46
C ASP A 591 5.86 3.24 -22.21
N MET A 592 6.69 4.24 -21.95
CA MET A 592 6.41 5.23 -20.91
C MET A 592 5.59 6.40 -21.46
N ALA A 593 4.32 6.49 -21.07
CA ALA A 593 3.46 7.61 -21.42
C ALA A 593 3.71 8.82 -20.52
N PHE A 594 3.91 9.99 -21.14
CA PHE A 594 4.08 11.26 -20.44
C PHE A 594 2.93 12.22 -20.73
N LEU A 595 2.36 12.77 -19.66
CA LEU A 595 1.29 13.75 -19.72
C LEU A 595 1.65 14.97 -18.88
N ARG A 596 1.23 16.16 -19.31
CA ARG A 596 1.44 17.41 -18.58
C ARG A 596 0.11 17.88 -18.00
N ARG A 597 0.10 18.15 -16.69
CA ARG A 597 -0.97 18.87 -16.03
C ARG A 597 -0.84 20.37 -16.33
N ARG A 598 -1.96 21.00 -16.66
CA ARG A 598 -2.15 22.46 -16.75
C ARG A 598 -3.47 22.80 -16.06
N ASP A 599 -3.35 23.20 -14.80
CA ASP A 599 -4.43 23.67 -13.94
C ASP A 599 -5.53 22.60 -13.75
N ASP A 600 -6.65 22.69 -14.49
CA ASP A 600 -7.77 21.74 -14.41
C ASP A 600 -7.66 20.56 -15.39
N ARG A 601 -6.63 20.55 -16.27
CA ARG A 601 -6.50 19.64 -17.42
C ARG A 601 -5.23 18.81 -17.41
N VAL A 602 -5.32 17.63 -18.02
CA VAL A 602 -4.17 16.81 -18.41
C VAL A 602 -4.12 16.72 -19.93
N VAL A 603 -2.94 16.92 -20.51
CA VAL A 603 -2.71 16.79 -21.96
C VAL A 603 -1.52 15.86 -22.23
N PRO A 604 -1.56 14.99 -23.25
CA PRO A 604 -0.41 14.17 -23.61
C PRO A 604 0.73 15.06 -24.11
N ILE A 605 1.95 14.79 -23.64
CA ILE A 605 3.17 15.38 -24.23
C ILE A 605 3.95 14.36 -25.08
N GLY A 606 3.55 13.09 -25.08
CA GLY A 606 4.14 12.04 -25.91
C GLY A 606 4.60 10.87 -25.06
N GLN A 607 5.57 10.10 -25.56
CA GLN A 607 6.03 8.86 -24.92
C GLN A 607 7.54 8.67 -25.13
N LEU A 608 8.16 7.86 -24.28
CA LEU A 608 9.45 7.22 -24.55
C LEU A 608 9.19 5.72 -24.74
N ALA A 609 9.62 5.17 -25.86
CA ALA A 609 9.27 3.79 -26.25
C ALA A 609 10.32 2.76 -25.82
N SER A 610 9.91 1.51 -25.59
CA SER A 610 10.85 0.39 -25.40
C SER A 610 11.51 0.00 -26.73
N ASN A 611 12.68 -0.65 -26.68
CA ASN A 611 13.31 -1.26 -27.86
C ASN A 611 13.46 -2.78 -27.67
N ALA A 612 12.34 -3.44 -27.36
CA ALA A 612 12.27 -4.88 -27.07
C ALA A 612 12.96 -5.76 -28.14
N SER A 613 12.80 -5.41 -29.42
CA SER A 613 13.33 -6.16 -30.58
C SER A 613 14.86 -6.22 -30.67
N GLY A 614 15.59 -5.41 -29.87
CA GLY A 614 17.05 -5.36 -29.85
C GLY A 614 17.71 -5.99 -28.62
N GLN A 615 16.94 -6.45 -27.62
CA GLN A 615 17.49 -7.01 -26.38
C GLN A 615 17.72 -8.52 -26.56
N ALA A 616 18.93 -8.99 -26.23
CA ALA A 616 19.20 -10.41 -26.14
C ALA A 616 18.71 -10.92 -24.78
N ASP A 617 18.01 -12.07 -24.76
CA ASP A 617 17.67 -12.72 -23.51
C ASP A 617 18.96 -13.11 -22.76
N ASP A 618 18.98 -12.79 -21.46
CA ASP A 618 20.05 -13.19 -20.53
C ASP A 618 19.97 -14.68 -20.13
N GLY A 619 18.89 -15.35 -20.55
CA GLY A 619 18.61 -16.77 -20.36
C GLY A 619 17.78 -17.08 -19.11
N CYS A 620 17.24 -16.06 -18.46
CA CYS A 620 16.78 -16.01 -17.07
C CYS A 620 17.63 -16.83 -16.10
N GLN A 621 18.52 -16.16 -15.37
CA GLN A 621 19.33 -16.85 -14.36
C GLN A 621 18.64 -16.91 -12.98
N VAL A 622 17.90 -15.87 -12.57
CA VAL A 622 17.18 -15.76 -11.28
C VAL A 622 16.04 -14.75 -11.43
N SER A 623 14.92 -14.90 -10.68
CA SER A 623 13.77 -13.97 -10.66
C SER A 623 13.20 -13.72 -12.06
N CYS A 624 12.64 -14.76 -12.69
CA CYS A 624 12.22 -14.71 -14.10
C CYS A 624 11.00 -13.84 -14.37
N VAL A 625 10.16 -13.62 -13.35
CA VAL A 625 9.05 -12.67 -13.38
C VAL A 625 9.55 -11.40 -12.72
N ASP A 626 9.59 -10.27 -13.44
CA ASP A 626 9.82 -8.95 -12.84
C ASP A 626 8.51 -8.53 -12.11
N TRP A 627 8.28 -9.07 -10.91
CA TRP A 627 6.96 -9.08 -10.24
C TRP A 627 6.42 -7.70 -9.88
N TYR A 628 7.30 -6.75 -9.59
CA TYR A 628 6.95 -5.34 -9.34
C TYR A 628 7.04 -4.48 -10.62
N GLY A 629 6.90 -5.12 -11.78
CA GLY A 629 6.87 -4.50 -13.08
C GLY A 629 8.25 -4.08 -13.57
N ASP A 630 8.32 -3.86 -14.88
CA ASP A 630 9.57 -3.76 -15.63
C ASP A 630 10.02 -2.30 -15.90
N ALA A 631 9.11 -1.34 -15.64
CA ALA A 631 9.22 0.06 -16.06
C ALA A 631 8.92 1.05 -14.92
N ARG A 632 9.58 2.22 -14.96
CA ARG A 632 9.40 3.31 -13.99
C ARG A 632 9.59 4.70 -14.61
N PRO A 633 8.70 5.67 -14.37
CA PRO A 633 8.95 7.09 -14.64
C PRO A 633 9.86 7.69 -13.56
N ILE A 634 10.96 8.32 -13.95
CA ILE A 634 12.00 8.78 -13.04
C ILE A 634 12.24 10.28 -13.27
N PHE A 635 12.14 11.08 -12.21
CA PHE A 635 12.25 12.55 -12.29
C PHE A 635 13.39 13.06 -11.39
N VAL A 636 14.43 13.64 -11.99
CA VAL A 636 15.66 14.06 -11.28
C VAL A 636 15.86 15.56 -11.47
N GLY A 637 15.28 16.35 -10.57
CA GLY A 637 15.11 17.79 -10.77
C GLY A 637 14.30 18.02 -12.06
N ASP A 638 14.85 18.79 -13.00
CA ASP A 638 14.23 19.06 -14.29
C ASP A 638 14.31 17.87 -15.27
N ARG A 639 15.27 16.95 -15.12
CA ARG A 639 15.50 15.83 -16.05
C ARG A 639 14.45 14.74 -15.87
N ILE A 640 14.06 14.13 -16.99
CA ILE A 640 13.01 13.11 -17.09
C ILE A 640 13.64 11.85 -17.69
N PHE A 641 13.40 10.70 -17.07
CA PHE A 641 13.80 9.41 -17.62
C PHE A 641 12.64 8.41 -17.56
N ALA A 642 12.75 7.36 -18.38
CA ALA A 642 11.98 6.14 -18.26
C ALA A 642 12.96 4.96 -18.14
N LEU A 643 12.83 4.17 -17.07
CA LEU A 643 13.27 2.77 -17.11
C LEU A 643 12.26 1.99 -17.95
N LEU A 644 12.75 1.23 -18.93
CA LEU A 644 11.99 0.31 -19.79
C LEU A 644 12.90 -0.88 -20.11
N GLY A 645 12.56 -2.12 -19.75
CA GLY A 645 13.46 -3.26 -20.01
C GLY A 645 14.82 -3.11 -19.32
N TYR A 646 15.89 -3.53 -20.01
CA TYR A 646 17.27 -3.21 -19.67
C TYR A 646 17.75 -1.83 -20.21
N GLU A 647 16.86 -0.84 -20.32
CA GLU A 647 17.15 0.47 -20.90
C GLU A 647 16.74 1.62 -19.97
N LEU A 648 17.62 2.61 -19.83
CA LEU A 648 17.28 3.90 -19.25
C LEU A 648 17.28 4.96 -20.36
N VAL A 649 16.10 5.51 -20.64
CA VAL A 649 15.85 6.47 -21.71
C VAL A 649 15.68 7.86 -21.08
N GLU A 650 16.50 8.84 -21.47
CA GLU A 650 16.33 10.23 -21.03
C GLU A 650 15.45 10.98 -22.05
N GLY A 651 14.38 11.60 -21.55
CA GLY A 651 13.53 12.51 -22.30
C GLY A 651 13.80 13.97 -21.96
N ALA A 652 13.50 14.86 -22.91
CA ALA A 652 13.43 16.29 -22.68
C ALA A 652 12.09 16.83 -23.20
N GLU A 653 11.42 17.71 -22.44
CA GLU A 653 10.22 18.39 -22.93
C GLU A 653 10.61 19.58 -23.82
N ILE A 654 10.49 19.41 -25.14
CA ILE A 654 10.82 20.42 -26.14
C ILE A 654 9.53 20.91 -26.78
N LYS A 655 9.25 22.22 -26.65
CA LYS A 655 8.05 22.88 -27.20
C LYS A 655 6.71 22.24 -26.75
N GLY A 656 6.68 21.63 -25.57
CA GLY A 656 5.48 20.97 -25.04
C GLY A 656 5.29 19.53 -25.54
N GLN A 657 6.33 18.88 -26.06
CA GLN A 657 6.36 17.45 -26.35
C GLN A 657 7.59 16.80 -25.71
N ILE A 658 7.46 15.58 -25.17
CA ILE A 658 8.61 14.78 -24.74
C ILE A 658 9.32 14.24 -26.00
N THR A 659 10.64 14.37 -26.04
CA THR A 659 11.48 13.79 -27.09
C THR A 659 12.59 12.99 -26.44
N GLU A 660 12.86 11.77 -26.94
CA GLU A 660 14.06 11.03 -26.54
C GLU A 660 15.30 11.87 -26.86
N ARG A 661 16.12 12.07 -25.82
CA ARG A 661 17.36 12.84 -25.87
C ARG A 661 18.57 11.92 -26.02
N ARG A 662 18.53 10.77 -25.34
CA ARG A 662 19.54 9.70 -25.37
C ARG A 662 19.02 8.49 -24.58
N ARG A 663 19.70 7.36 -24.76
CA ARG A 663 19.36 6.06 -24.20
C ARG A 663 20.64 5.33 -23.83
N VAL A 664 20.61 4.55 -22.76
CA VAL A 664 21.67 3.61 -22.41
C VAL A 664 21.04 2.26 -22.08
N SER A 665 21.53 1.20 -22.71
CA SER A 665 21.23 -0.15 -22.27
C SER A 665 22.26 -0.61 -21.23
N PHE A 666 21.78 -1.33 -20.22
CA PHE A 666 22.59 -2.01 -19.22
C PHE A 666 22.36 -3.52 -19.23
N ALA A 667 21.83 -4.04 -20.36
CA ALA A 667 21.57 -5.47 -20.56
C ALA A 667 22.85 -6.30 -20.35
N PRO A 668 22.75 -7.49 -19.74
CA PRO A 668 23.85 -8.45 -19.70
C PRO A 668 24.35 -8.77 -21.11
N PRO A 669 25.67 -9.03 -21.31
CA PRO A 669 26.11 -9.69 -22.52
C PRO A 669 25.43 -11.07 -22.63
N PRO A 670 25.01 -11.51 -23.83
CA PRO A 670 24.31 -12.78 -24.00
C PRO A 670 25.15 -13.94 -23.46
N ALA A 671 24.49 -14.92 -22.84
CA ALA A 671 25.15 -16.08 -22.28
C ALA A 671 26.02 -16.78 -23.36
N PRO A 672 27.29 -17.13 -23.06
CA PRO A 672 28.13 -17.83 -24.02
C PRO A 672 27.48 -19.16 -24.37
N SER A 673 27.23 -19.39 -25.67
CA SER A 673 26.55 -20.60 -26.12
C SER A 673 27.22 -21.85 -25.57
N ARG A 674 26.43 -22.73 -24.95
CA ARG A 674 26.89 -24.08 -24.60
C ARG A 674 27.43 -24.72 -25.88
N ARG A 675 28.67 -25.18 -25.83
CA ARG A 675 29.23 -26.07 -26.85
C ARG A 675 28.88 -27.48 -26.42
N ASP A 676 27.97 -28.09 -27.15
CA ASP A 676 27.66 -29.52 -27.09
C ASP A 676 28.88 -30.37 -27.53
#